data_AF-A0A444VS18-F1
#
_entry.id   AF-A0A444VS18-F1
#
_cell.length_a   1.000
_cell.length_b   1.000
_cell.length_c   1.000
_cell.angle_alpha   90.00
_cell.angle_beta   90.00
_cell.angle_gamma   90.00
#
_symmetry.space_group_name_H-M   'P 1'
#
loop_
_entity.id
_entity.type
_entity.pdbx_description
1 polymer ?
#
loop_
_entity_poly.entity_id
_entity_poly.type
_entity_poly.pdbx_seq_one_letter_code
_entity_poly.pdbx_strand_id
1 'polypeptide(L)'
;MLQIYYLDFFPKSTFTSFIFCAFSSQEFTLYKSNKSYYKNLNNKIKTTMMKKQFKRYAFLLLIVYGTSYGQTKKYLDPTKPIEERISLLMKEMTLEEKIGQMNQYNGSWDVTGPKPESGSNEEKYNNIKKGLVGSVLTVRGVNQVRTLQKMAIEETRLGIPLLFGFDVIHGYKTLSPIPLAEAASWDLEAIKNSASVAALEASASGLNWTFAPNVDISNDARWGRVMEGAGEDPYLGSKIAIARVKGFQGERFDHTKIIACAKHFAGYGFVEAGRDYNSVDMSNSKLYNTVLPPFKAASDAGIRTFMNSFNTLNGIPATGNSFLQRDILKGAWGFKGFVVSDWASIAEMITHGYAADGADAAKKAALAGSDMDMESNIYVTELAKLVKNGSVKESVIDDAVRRILRVKFELGLFDNPYKYCDETREKSNIGSKANNDDVLDMAKKSIVLLKNDKNLLPLKKSGAKIALIGALANDKNSPLGSWRIAADDNTAVSVLEGMQQYKNSALVYEKGTDVATNKQSFLDEVKVNATDFSGFEAAKKAAKEAEIVVMVLGEIGFQSGEARSRTELGLPGNQQQLLEEIYKANPNIILVLNNGRPLSIPWAAEHIPAIVEAWQLGTQSGNAIAQVLYGDYNPSGKLPMSFPRNVGQCPIYYNLYNTGRPTDKDNNVFWSHYSDVEKTPLYPFGYGLSYTSFDYKNLKISKASFQKGEKIEVSVDVTNTGNFDGKEIVQLYINDPVASIARPVKELKGFELVELKKGETKTVQFTLTNNELGFYDNNGKFLVESGQFNIMVGWNSNNGLNGKFELK
;
A
#
# COMPACT_ATOMS: atom_id res chain seq x y z
N MET A 1 -3.57 31.61 -47.33
CA MET A 1 -3.68 32.95 -46.71
C MET A 1 -2.59 32.97 -45.64
N LEU A 2 -1.54 33.81 -45.67
CA LEU A 2 -1.49 35.29 -45.72
C LEU A 2 -2.20 35.90 -44.49
N GLN A 3 -1.60 36.81 -43.69
CA GLN A 3 -0.49 37.72 -44.02
C GLN A 3 0.38 38.18 -42.80
N ILE A 4 1.71 37.97 -42.89
CA ILE A 4 2.92 38.81 -42.58
C ILE A 4 2.82 39.92 -41.48
N TYR A 5 3.75 40.07 -40.50
CA TYR A 5 5.00 40.90 -40.47
C TYR A 5 5.52 41.02 -39.01
N TYR A 6 6.76 41.39 -38.60
CA TYR A 6 8.16 41.53 -39.12
C TYR A 6 9.04 40.50 -38.30
N LEU A 7 10.31 40.09 -38.54
CA LEU A 7 11.62 40.70 -38.90
C LEU A 7 12.24 41.60 -37.81
N ASP A 8 13.53 41.53 -37.47
CA ASP A 8 14.71 40.80 -38.03
C ASP A 8 15.67 40.38 -36.85
N PHE A 9 16.96 39.98 -36.92
CA PHE A 9 18.03 39.98 -37.95
C PHE A 9 18.99 38.75 -37.77
N PHE A 10 20.29 38.88 -38.08
CA PHE A 10 21.32 37.84 -38.30
C PHE A 10 22.73 38.36 -37.89
N PRO A 11 23.89 37.65 -38.12
CA PRO A 11 24.21 36.23 -38.38
C PRO A 11 25.14 35.64 -37.28
N LYS A 12 25.50 34.34 -37.12
CA LYS A 12 25.86 33.18 -37.98
C LYS A 12 27.32 33.11 -38.55
N SER A 13 27.99 31.97 -38.27
CA SER A 13 28.97 31.18 -39.10
C SER A 13 30.36 31.76 -39.50
N THR A 14 31.48 31.00 -39.64
CA THR A 14 31.91 29.62 -39.20
C THR A 14 33.41 29.33 -39.52
N PHE A 15 34.00 28.32 -38.83
CA PHE A 15 35.02 27.33 -39.29
C PHE A 15 36.56 27.61 -39.33
N THR A 16 37.31 26.65 -38.73
CA THR A 16 38.64 26.06 -39.05
C THR A 16 39.89 26.86 -39.47
N SER A 17 40.92 26.76 -38.61
CA SER A 17 42.31 26.27 -38.83
C SER A 17 42.98 26.30 -40.23
N PHE A 18 44.21 26.85 -40.32
CA PHE A 18 45.47 26.07 -40.41
C PHE A 18 46.73 26.97 -40.16
N ILE A 19 47.96 26.45 -40.34
CA ILE A 19 49.23 26.99 -39.80
C ILE A 19 50.34 27.03 -40.87
N PHE A 20 51.23 28.05 -40.81
CA PHE A 20 52.72 28.05 -40.99
C PHE A 20 53.37 29.13 -41.89
N CYS A 21 54.57 29.57 -41.46
CA CYS A 21 55.66 30.23 -42.23
C CYS A 21 55.43 31.69 -42.73
N ALA A 22 56.45 32.55 -42.94
CA ALA A 22 57.91 32.46 -42.67
C ALA A 22 58.62 33.85 -42.68
N PHE A 23 59.76 33.95 -41.95
CA PHE A 23 60.98 34.80 -42.18
C PHE A 23 60.86 36.31 -42.56
N SER A 24 61.28 37.25 -41.68
CA SER A 24 62.62 37.94 -41.60
C SER A 24 62.73 39.23 -42.46
N SER A 25 63.57 40.25 -42.20
CA SER A 25 64.79 40.47 -41.35
C SER A 25 64.72 41.86 -40.63
N GLN A 26 65.73 42.70 -40.28
CA GLN A 26 67.21 42.76 -40.40
C GLN A 26 67.86 43.80 -39.42
N GLU A 27 69.05 43.50 -38.84
CA GLU A 27 70.17 44.39 -38.39
C GLU A 27 69.92 45.62 -37.45
N PHE A 28 70.90 46.38 -36.86
CA PHE A 28 72.36 46.55 -37.09
C PHE A 28 73.18 46.84 -35.77
N THR A 29 74.09 45.93 -35.38
CA THR A 29 75.52 46.09 -34.98
C THR A 29 76.05 47.11 -33.89
N LEU A 30 76.45 46.56 -32.72
CA LEU A 30 77.63 46.82 -31.82
C LEU A 30 77.90 48.09 -30.93
N TYR A 31 78.37 47.79 -29.69
CA TYR A 31 79.38 48.48 -28.82
C TYR A 31 79.13 49.91 -28.28
N LYS A 32 79.26 50.25 -26.98
CA LYS A 32 80.37 49.98 -26.03
C LYS A 32 79.94 50.02 -24.52
N SER A 33 80.92 49.83 -23.62
CA SER A 33 80.88 49.94 -22.14
C SER A 33 80.30 51.28 -21.59
N ASN A 34 79.84 51.42 -20.34
CA ASN A 34 80.46 50.88 -19.11
C ASN A 34 79.52 50.70 -17.89
N LYS A 35 79.99 49.96 -16.88
CA LYS A 35 79.30 49.63 -15.61
C LYS A 35 79.42 50.76 -14.58
N SER A 36 78.29 51.19 -14.01
CA SER A 36 78.24 51.78 -12.65
C SER A 36 76.84 51.71 -12.02
N TYR A 37 75.82 52.15 -12.75
CA TYR A 37 74.52 52.53 -12.16
C TYR A 37 73.66 51.41 -11.56
N TYR A 38 73.89 50.14 -11.92
CA TYR A 38 72.97 49.02 -11.59
C TYR A 38 73.36 48.16 -10.38
N LYS A 39 74.39 48.53 -9.60
CA LYS A 39 74.85 47.69 -8.47
C LYS A 39 74.02 47.85 -7.17
N ASN A 40 73.35 48.99 -6.96
CA ASN A 40 72.61 49.28 -5.71
C ASN A 40 71.12 48.89 -5.72
N LEU A 41 70.47 48.70 -6.87
CA LEU A 41 69.04 48.38 -6.92
C LEU A 41 68.73 46.93 -6.51
N ASN A 42 69.66 46.01 -6.81
CA ASN A 42 69.44 44.56 -6.70
C ASN A 42 69.31 44.05 -5.23
N ASN A 43 70.01 44.67 -4.29
CA ASN A 43 70.03 44.23 -2.88
C ASN A 43 68.81 44.68 -2.07
N LYS A 44 68.08 45.71 -2.49
CA LYS A 44 66.82 46.13 -1.81
C LYS A 44 65.60 45.33 -2.28
N ILE A 45 65.63 44.83 -3.52
CA ILE A 45 64.54 44.05 -4.13
C ILE A 45 64.52 42.60 -3.60
N LYS A 46 65.66 41.89 -3.61
CA LYS A 46 65.73 40.46 -3.20
C LYS A 46 65.20 40.22 -1.77
N THR A 47 65.67 41.00 -0.79
CA THR A 47 65.28 40.88 0.62
C THR A 47 63.79 41.15 0.86
N THR A 48 63.19 42.00 0.03
CA THR A 48 61.76 42.36 0.11
C THR A 48 60.87 41.32 -0.58
N MET A 49 61.31 40.78 -1.72
CA MET A 49 60.59 39.69 -2.41
C MET A 49 60.59 38.39 -1.61
N MET A 50 61.72 37.98 -1.03
CA MET A 50 61.79 36.75 -0.21
C MET A 50 60.84 36.80 0.99
N LYS A 51 60.76 37.93 1.72
CA LYS A 51 59.82 38.07 2.85
C LYS A 51 58.35 38.09 2.42
N LYS A 52 58.01 38.62 1.24
CA LYS A 52 56.64 38.54 0.67
C LYS A 52 56.30 37.14 0.15
N GLN A 53 57.24 36.43 -0.48
CA GLN A 53 57.03 35.06 -0.95
C GLN A 53 56.93 34.08 0.22
N PHE A 54 57.80 34.15 1.23
CA PHE A 54 57.72 33.25 2.40
C PHE A 54 56.41 33.44 3.17
N LYS A 55 55.92 34.69 3.33
CA LYS A 55 54.56 34.92 3.88
C LYS A 55 53.45 34.39 2.97
N ARG A 56 53.54 34.51 1.64
CA ARG A 56 52.54 33.93 0.72
C ARG A 56 52.52 32.39 0.76
N TYR A 57 53.69 31.74 0.77
CA TYR A 57 53.75 30.28 0.87
C TYR A 57 53.35 29.76 2.25
N ALA A 58 53.69 30.46 3.34
CA ALA A 58 53.20 30.12 4.67
C ALA A 58 51.67 30.30 4.79
N PHE A 59 51.10 31.35 4.19
CA PHE A 59 49.65 31.57 4.19
C PHE A 59 48.91 30.57 3.27
N LEU A 60 49.50 30.19 2.13
CA LEU A 60 48.98 29.12 1.28
C LEU A 60 49.08 27.74 1.94
N LEU A 61 50.16 27.44 2.68
CA LEU A 61 50.25 26.22 3.48
C LEU A 61 49.26 26.23 4.65
N LEU A 62 49.06 27.36 5.33
CA LEU A 62 48.01 27.50 6.35
C LEU A 62 46.59 27.40 5.78
N ILE A 63 46.36 27.81 4.53
CA ILE A 63 45.08 27.58 3.85
C ILE A 63 44.94 26.10 3.44
N VAL A 64 45.96 25.48 2.85
CA VAL A 64 45.91 24.07 2.40
C VAL A 64 45.82 23.09 3.57
N TYR A 65 46.48 23.34 4.71
CA TYR A 65 46.27 22.60 5.95
C TYR A 65 44.97 23.01 6.66
N GLY A 66 44.56 24.30 6.59
CA GLY A 66 43.34 24.80 7.21
C GLY A 66 42.05 24.30 6.54
N THR A 67 42.07 24.02 5.24
CA THR A 67 40.92 23.44 4.51
C THR A 67 40.90 21.91 4.52
N SER A 68 42.02 21.24 4.84
CA SER A 68 42.09 19.77 4.97
C SER A 68 41.90 19.25 6.40
N TYR A 69 41.90 20.13 7.41
CA TYR A 69 41.54 19.82 8.80
C TYR A 69 40.21 20.46 9.26
N GLY A 70 39.36 20.86 8.31
CA GLY A 70 37.92 20.96 8.57
C GLY A 70 37.40 19.56 8.94
N GLN A 71 37.28 19.28 10.24
CA GLN A 71 37.07 17.94 10.76
C GLN A 71 35.74 17.35 10.25
N THR A 72 35.83 16.49 9.24
CA THR A 72 34.67 15.78 8.70
C THR A 72 34.03 14.95 9.82
N LYS A 73 32.79 15.31 10.17
CA LYS A 73 31.97 14.63 11.18
C LYS A 73 32.07 13.13 10.96
N LYS A 74 32.60 12.36 11.92
CA LYS A 74 33.03 10.97 11.67
C LYS A 74 31.88 10.02 11.30
N TYR A 75 30.63 10.40 11.60
CA TYR A 75 29.42 9.69 11.17
C TYR A 75 28.97 10.01 9.73
N LEU A 76 29.54 11.04 9.09
CA LEU A 76 29.32 11.37 7.68
C LEU A 76 30.33 10.71 6.74
N ASP A 77 31.30 9.94 7.26
CA ASP A 77 32.23 9.15 6.45
C ASP A 77 31.51 7.93 5.83
N PRO A 78 31.30 7.89 4.50
CA PRO A 78 30.55 6.82 3.85
C PRO A 78 31.36 5.53 3.67
N THR A 79 32.67 5.54 3.98
CA THR A 79 33.51 4.33 3.95
C THR A 79 33.27 3.45 5.18
N LYS A 80 32.58 3.97 6.21
CA LYS A 80 32.30 3.28 7.47
C LYS A 80 30.99 2.49 7.44
N PRO A 81 30.94 1.30 8.08
CA PRO A 81 29.69 0.58 8.28
C PRO A 81 28.64 1.44 8.99
N ILE A 82 27.38 1.30 8.59
CA ILE A 82 26.25 2.09 9.12
C ILE A 82 26.18 2.04 10.66
N GLU A 83 26.40 0.87 11.29
CA GLU A 83 26.43 0.77 12.75
C GLU A 83 27.58 1.53 13.41
N GLU A 84 28.73 1.71 12.75
CA GLU A 84 29.82 2.57 13.24
C GLU A 84 29.39 4.04 13.14
N ARG A 85 28.84 4.45 11.98
CA ARG A 85 28.33 5.81 11.73
C ARG A 85 27.27 6.21 12.76
N ILE A 86 26.28 5.35 13.04
CA ILE A 86 25.29 5.54 14.10
C ILE A 86 25.96 5.66 15.48
N SER A 87 26.90 4.76 15.80
CA SER A 87 27.57 4.74 17.11
C SER A 87 28.51 5.92 17.35
N LEU A 88 28.91 6.63 16.29
CA LEU A 88 29.63 7.89 16.35
C LEU A 88 28.65 9.05 16.56
N LEU A 89 27.56 9.12 15.77
CA LEU A 89 26.52 10.15 15.91
C LEU A 89 25.87 10.14 17.31
N MET A 90 25.47 8.97 17.82
CA MET A 90 24.82 8.84 19.13
C MET A 90 25.70 9.26 20.32
N LYS A 91 27.03 9.34 20.15
CA LYS A 91 27.95 9.87 21.17
C LYS A 91 28.02 11.40 21.18
N GLU A 92 27.60 12.04 20.09
CA GLU A 92 27.49 13.50 20.01
C GLU A 92 26.11 14.01 20.43
N MET A 93 25.08 13.14 20.48
CA MET A 93 23.68 13.50 20.78
C MET A 93 23.39 13.70 22.27
N THR A 94 22.58 14.70 22.62
CA THR A 94 21.96 14.83 23.94
C THR A 94 20.77 13.89 24.12
N LEU A 95 20.31 13.68 25.36
CA LEU A 95 19.09 12.93 25.65
C LEU A 95 17.86 13.55 24.95
N GLU A 96 17.76 14.87 24.92
CA GLU A 96 16.68 15.62 24.29
C GLU A 96 16.69 15.45 22.75
N GLU A 97 17.87 15.45 22.11
CA GLU A 97 17.99 15.19 20.67
C GLU A 97 17.71 13.71 20.32
N LYS A 98 18.09 12.78 21.21
CA LYS A 98 17.72 11.36 21.11
C LYS A 98 16.20 11.20 21.12
N ILE A 99 15.53 11.73 22.15
CA ILE A 99 14.07 11.71 22.25
C ILE A 99 13.43 12.47 21.06
N GLY A 100 14.06 13.55 20.59
CA GLY A 100 13.67 14.26 19.37
C GLY A 100 13.61 13.38 18.13
N GLN A 101 14.51 12.40 17.97
CA GLN A 101 14.43 11.43 16.87
C GLN A 101 13.25 10.47 17.00
N MET A 102 12.72 10.25 18.20
CA MET A 102 11.57 9.39 18.49
C MET A 102 10.21 10.09 18.30
N ASN A 103 10.19 11.26 17.65
CA ASN A 103 9.00 12.11 17.54
C ASN A 103 8.62 12.41 16.09
N GLN A 104 7.32 12.32 15.77
CA GLN A 104 6.77 12.60 14.46
C GLN A 104 5.56 13.54 14.53
N TYR A 105 5.60 14.59 13.72
CA TYR A 105 4.52 15.58 13.63
C TYR A 105 3.81 15.58 12.27
N ASN A 106 2.49 15.68 12.28
CA ASN A 106 1.71 15.99 11.10
C ASN A 106 2.02 17.43 10.63
N GLY A 107 2.40 17.58 9.37
CA GLY A 107 2.76 18.85 8.74
C GLY A 107 1.57 19.55 8.07
N SER A 108 1.66 20.87 7.92
CA SER A 108 0.74 21.66 7.10
C SER A 108 0.97 21.41 5.60
N TRP A 109 -0.09 21.35 4.80
CA TRP A 109 0.02 21.13 3.35
C TRP A 109 0.81 22.24 2.64
N ASP A 110 0.66 23.50 3.05
CA ASP A 110 1.36 24.67 2.48
C ASP A 110 2.44 25.23 3.41
N VAL A 111 3.55 24.50 3.56
CA VAL A 111 4.75 24.94 4.31
C VAL A 111 5.31 26.28 3.80
N THR A 112 5.17 26.54 2.50
CA THR A 112 5.71 27.74 1.81
C THR A 112 4.73 28.92 1.77
N GLY A 113 3.64 28.86 2.54
CA GLY A 113 2.73 30.00 2.76
C GLY A 113 3.32 31.09 3.67
N PRO A 114 2.51 32.08 4.10
CA PRO A 114 2.92 33.01 5.14
C PRO A 114 3.28 32.25 6.43
N LYS A 115 4.33 32.68 7.12
CA LYS A 115 4.79 32.06 8.38
C LYS A 115 3.62 32.03 9.38
N PRO A 116 3.35 30.91 10.07
CA PRO A 116 2.43 30.90 11.21
C PRO A 116 2.85 31.96 12.24
N GLU A 117 1.96 32.91 12.49
CA GLU A 117 2.21 34.05 13.40
C GLU A 117 1.85 33.73 14.86
N SER A 118 1.16 32.60 15.11
CA SER A 118 0.94 32.00 16.42
C SER A 118 0.39 30.57 16.30
N GLY A 119 0.31 29.85 17.43
CA GLY A 119 -0.40 28.56 17.55
C GLY A 119 0.47 27.31 17.35
N SER A 120 -0.18 26.14 17.42
CA SER A 120 0.47 24.82 17.44
C SER A 120 1.38 24.55 16.23
N ASN A 121 1.06 25.10 15.06
CA ASN A 121 1.94 25.01 13.89
C ASN A 121 3.29 25.70 14.11
N GLU A 122 3.31 26.90 14.73
CA GLU A 122 4.57 27.58 15.01
C GLU A 122 5.43 26.80 16.01
N GLU A 123 4.80 26.17 17.02
CA GLU A 123 5.50 25.27 17.94
C GLU A 123 6.12 24.07 17.22
N LYS A 124 5.38 23.41 16.31
CA LYS A 124 5.91 22.33 15.48
C LYS A 124 7.15 22.77 14.68
N TYR A 125 7.12 23.92 14.01
CA TYR A 125 8.28 24.47 13.30
C TYR A 125 9.45 24.80 14.25
N ASN A 126 9.18 25.40 15.41
CA ASN A 126 10.21 25.72 16.40
C ASN A 126 10.85 24.46 16.99
N ASN A 127 10.10 23.37 17.14
CA ASN A 127 10.61 22.09 17.62
C ASN A 127 11.47 21.37 16.57
N ILE A 128 11.20 21.52 15.27
CA ILE A 128 12.14 21.09 14.20
C ILE A 128 13.48 21.80 14.34
N LYS A 129 13.49 23.15 14.48
CA LYS A 129 14.72 23.95 14.66
C LYS A 129 15.50 23.57 15.92
N LYS A 130 14.83 23.14 17.00
CA LYS A 130 15.45 22.61 18.23
C LYS A 130 16.01 21.18 18.09
N GLY A 131 15.78 20.49 16.97
CA GLY A 131 16.15 19.07 16.79
C GLY A 131 15.22 18.08 17.51
N LEU A 132 14.03 18.52 17.92
CA LEU A 132 13.04 17.73 18.69
C LEU A 132 12.07 16.94 17.78
N VAL A 133 12.40 16.75 16.50
CA VAL A 133 11.55 16.07 15.51
C VAL A 133 12.39 15.14 14.66
N GLY A 134 11.98 13.87 14.55
CA GLY A 134 12.65 12.83 13.78
C GLY A 134 11.99 12.60 12.42
N SER A 135 10.68 12.84 12.32
CA SER A 135 9.91 12.71 11.08
C SER A 135 8.77 13.71 11.02
N VAL A 136 8.26 13.96 9.82
CA VAL A 136 6.97 14.62 9.60
C VAL A 136 6.10 13.76 8.69
N LEU A 137 4.77 13.87 8.80
CA LEU A 137 3.82 13.24 7.88
C LEU A 137 2.90 14.25 7.17
N THR A 138 2.23 13.80 6.10
CA THR A 138 1.19 14.53 5.33
C THR A 138 1.65 15.82 4.64
N VAL A 139 2.96 16.09 4.60
CA VAL A 139 3.55 17.16 3.78
C VAL A 139 3.30 16.84 2.31
N ARG A 140 2.83 17.81 1.53
CA ARG A 140 2.54 17.66 0.09
C ARG A 140 3.49 18.55 -0.70
N GLY A 141 3.97 18.05 -1.84
CA GLY A 141 4.81 18.83 -2.75
C GLY A 141 6.30 18.82 -2.38
N VAL A 142 7.14 18.67 -3.40
CA VAL A 142 8.59 18.54 -3.24
C VAL A 142 9.24 19.79 -2.62
N ASN A 143 8.66 20.97 -2.84
CA ASN A 143 9.18 22.24 -2.35
C ASN A 143 8.93 22.40 -0.84
N GLN A 144 7.76 22.00 -0.36
CA GLN A 144 7.40 21.97 1.06
C GLN A 144 8.28 20.97 1.82
N VAL A 145 8.49 19.77 1.25
CA VAL A 145 9.46 18.77 1.78
C VAL A 145 10.87 19.36 1.84
N ARG A 146 11.34 19.99 0.76
CA ARG A 146 12.68 20.58 0.68
C ARG A 146 12.88 21.70 1.70
N THR A 147 11.86 22.53 1.95
CA THR A 147 11.90 23.58 2.99
C THR A 147 12.07 23.00 4.39
N LEU A 148 11.30 21.97 4.75
CA LEU A 148 11.41 21.29 6.05
C LEU A 148 12.75 20.56 6.22
N GLN A 149 13.21 19.87 5.17
CA GLN A 149 14.51 19.19 5.20
C GLN A 149 15.65 20.19 5.35
N LYS A 150 15.58 21.34 4.67
CA LYS A 150 16.56 22.42 4.82
C LYS A 150 16.62 22.95 6.24
N MET A 151 15.47 23.18 6.88
CA MET A 151 15.38 23.60 8.28
C MET A 151 16.05 22.60 9.22
N ALA A 152 15.81 21.30 9.04
CA ALA A 152 16.42 20.25 9.86
C ALA A 152 17.95 20.13 9.67
N ILE A 153 18.46 20.36 8.46
CA ILE A 153 19.88 20.28 8.13
C ILE A 153 20.68 21.53 8.52
N GLU A 154 20.14 22.73 8.26
CA GLU A 154 20.88 23.99 8.40
C GLU A 154 20.65 24.73 9.72
N GLU A 155 19.51 24.50 10.41
CA GLU A 155 19.18 25.21 11.67
C GLU A 155 19.37 24.37 12.94
N THR A 156 19.64 23.05 12.82
CA THR A 156 19.87 22.17 13.99
C THR A 156 21.36 21.92 14.25
N ARG A 157 21.74 21.70 15.51
CA ARG A 157 23.14 21.53 15.94
C ARG A 157 23.86 20.36 15.23
N LEU A 158 23.16 19.25 14.99
CA LEU A 158 23.74 18.06 14.37
C LEU A 158 23.45 17.95 12.87
N GLY A 159 22.40 18.59 12.35
CA GLY A 159 21.99 18.47 10.95
C GLY A 159 21.48 17.07 10.62
N ILE A 160 20.59 16.52 11.44
CA ILE A 160 20.01 15.18 11.22
C ILE A 160 18.79 15.31 10.30
N PRO A 161 18.74 14.60 9.15
CA PRO A 161 17.62 14.69 8.20
C PRO A 161 16.32 14.12 8.78
N LEU A 162 15.18 14.63 8.31
CA LEU A 162 13.83 14.11 8.59
C LEU A 162 13.48 12.94 7.66
N LEU A 163 12.66 12.01 8.17
CA LEU A 163 11.83 11.12 7.34
C LEU A 163 10.52 11.83 6.99
N PHE A 164 10.01 11.61 5.78
CA PHE A 164 8.75 12.20 5.29
C PHE A 164 7.76 11.07 4.99
N GLY A 165 6.81 10.88 5.92
CA GLY A 165 5.79 9.83 5.91
C GLY A 165 4.48 10.26 5.23
N PHE A 166 3.74 9.31 4.65
CA PHE A 166 2.45 9.56 4.02
C PHE A 166 1.65 8.26 3.85
N ASP A 167 0.32 8.30 3.91
CA ASP A 167 -0.53 7.16 3.55
C ASP A 167 -0.64 7.00 2.03
N VAL A 168 0.38 6.42 1.41
CA VAL A 168 0.40 6.08 -0.03
C VAL A 168 -0.18 4.67 -0.21
N ILE A 169 -1.47 4.50 0.11
CA ILE A 169 -2.09 3.17 0.30
C ILE A 169 -2.24 2.40 -1.03
N HIS A 170 -2.83 3.02 -2.04
CA HIS A 170 -3.05 2.46 -3.40
C HIS A 170 -2.61 3.40 -4.53
N GLY A 171 -1.86 4.45 -4.19
CA GLY A 171 -1.37 5.45 -5.13
C GLY A 171 -1.07 6.77 -4.43
N TYR A 172 -0.64 7.77 -5.19
CA TYR A 172 -0.35 9.12 -4.68
C TYR A 172 -1.24 10.16 -5.37
N LYS A 173 -0.99 10.44 -6.65
CA LYS A 173 -1.86 11.27 -7.50
C LYS A 173 -2.60 10.39 -8.52
N THR A 174 -1.88 9.50 -9.18
CA THR A 174 -2.48 8.37 -9.90
C THR A 174 -2.82 7.29 -8.88
N LEU A 175 -4.07 6.84 -8.86
CA LEU A 175 -4.55 5.79 -7.96
C LEU A 175 -4.80 4.50 -8.74
N SER A 176 -4.32 3.40 -8.17
CA SER A 176 -4.67 2.03 -8.50
C SER A 176 -6.00 1.65 -7.84
N PRO A 177 -6.50 0.42 -8.05
CA PRO A 177 -7.58 -0.12 -7.23
C PRO A 177 -7.25 -0.12 -5.74
N ILE A 178 -8.29 -0.07 -4.90
CA ILE A 178 -8.14 -0.28 -3.46
C ILE A 178 -7.48 -1.66 -3.19
N PRO A 179 -6.68 -1.84 -2.12
CA PRO A 179 -5.92 -3.08 -1.90
C PRO A 179 -6.74 -4.37 -1.93
N LEU A 180 -8.00 -4.36 -1.46
CA LEU A 180 -8.90 -5.51 -1.55
C LEU A 180 -9.24 -5.89 -3.01
N ALA A 181 -9.37 -4.88 -3.89
CA ALA A 181 -9.56 -5.08 -5.32
C ALA A 181 -8.25 -5.52 -5.99
N GLU A 182 -7.10 -4.96 -5.60
CA GLU A 182 -5.79 -5.42 -6.10
C GLU A 182 -5.57 -6.90 -5.76
N ALA A 183 -5.92 -7.32 -4.54
CA ALA A 183 -5.87 -8.72 -4.11
C ALA A 183 -6.77 -9.63 -4.96
N ALA A 184 -7.90 -9.13 -5.46
CA ALA A 184 -8.79 -9.88 -6.35
C ALA A 184 -8.16 -10.24 -7.71
N SER A 185 -7.04 -9.64 -8.09
CA SER A 185 -6.30 -10.02 -9.31
C SER A 185 -5.47 -11.31 -9.16
N TRP A 186 -5.01 -11.61 -7.95
CA TRP A 186 -3.98 -12.61 -7.63
C TRP A 186 -2.67 -12.47 -8.46
N ASP A 187 -2.48 -11.37 -9.18
CA ASP A 187 -1.29 -11.08 -9.99
C ASP A 187 -0.25 -10.33 -9.14
N LEU A 188 0.64 -11.09 -8.50
CA LEU A 188 1.67 -10.55 -7.60
C LEU A 188 2.63 -9.57 -8.28
N GLU A 189 2.84 -9.66 -9.59
CA GLU A 189 3.71 -8.74 -10.33
C GLU A 189 2.96 -7.45 -10.68
N ALA A 190 1.66 -7.50 -11.00
CA ALA A 190 0.83 -6.30 -11.13
C ALA A 190 0.72 -5.54 -9.80
N ILE A 191 0.49 -6.24 -8.68
CA ILE A 191 0.41 -5.64 -7.33
C ILE A 191 1.75 -4.98 -6.93
N LYS A 192 2.87 -5.63 -7.25
CA LYS A 192 4.23 -5.08 -7.07
C LYS A 192 4.50 -3.88 -7.98
N ASN A 193 3.94 -3.86 -9.19
CA ASN A 193 4.06 -2.72 -10.10
C ASN A 193 3.22 -1.53 -9.63
N SER A 194 1.98 -1.75 -9.17
CA SER A 194 1.12 -0.74 -8.54
C SER A 194 1.84 -0.04 -7.36
N ALA A 195 2.40 -0.82 -6.43
CA ALA A 195 3.22 -0.29 -5.34
C ALA A 195 4.52 0.40 -5.82
N SER A 196 5.02 0.07 -7.01
CA SER A 196 6.15 0.78 -7.65
C SER A 196 5.75 2.11 -8.27
N VAL A 197 4.58 2.22 -8.90
CA VAL A 197 4.00 3.47 -9.42
C VAL A 197 3.73 4.43 -8.26
N ALA A 198 3.12 3.93 -7.18
CA ALA A 198 2.88 4.67 -5.95
C ALA A 198 4.19 5.21 -5.34
N ALA A 199 5.25 4.40 -5.28
CA ALA A 199 6.57 4.83 -4.82
C ALA A 199 7.22 5.87 -5.76
N LEU A 200 7.06 5.70 -7.08
CA LEU A 200 7.65 6.60 -8.08
C LEU A 200 7.09 8.02 -7.98
N GLU A 201 5.77 8.18 -7.84
CA GLU A 201 5.14 9.50 -7.65
C GLU A 201 5.47 10.10 -6.28
N ALA A 202 5.32 9.33 -5.19
CA ALA A 202 5.59 9.84 -3.84
C ALA A 202 7.06 10.28 -3.68
N SER A 203 8.01 9.48 -4.18
CA SER A 203 9.45 9.81 -4.18
C SER A 203 9.83 10.95 -5.12
N ALA A 204 8.99 11.28 -6.11
CA ALA A 204 9.15 12.46 -6.95
C ALA A 204 8.66 13.73 -6.21
N SER A 205 7.62 13.62 -5.39
CA SER A 205 7.17 14.66 -4.44
C SER A 205 8.01 14.78 -3.16
N GLY A 206 9.21 14.18 -3.11
CA GLY A 206 10.12 14.28 -1.95
C GLY A 206 9.84 13.31 -0.79
N LEU A 207 8.70 12.61 -0.79
CA LEU A 207 8.36 11.65 0.26
C LEU A 207 9.32 10.46 0.23
N ASN A 208 9.63 9.91 1.40
CA ASN A 208 10.61 8.81 1.52
C ASN A 208 10.15 7.65 2.41
N TRP A 209 8.92 7.72 2.93
CA TRP A 209 8.29 6.69 3.76
C TRP A 209 6.78 6.65 3.45
N THR A 210 6.21 5.46 3.28
CA THR A 210 4.76 5.24 3.23
C THR A 210 4.26 4.39 4.39
N PHE A 211 3.07 4.69 4.88
CA PHE A 211 2.32 3.89 5.85
C PHE A 211 1.57 2.74 5.15
N ALA A 212 2.27 2.00 4.29
CA ALA A 212 1.76 0.88 3.52
C ALA A 212 2.86 -0.19 3.36
N PRO A 213 2.50 -1.48 3.21
CA PRO A 213 1.15 -2.02 3.08
C PRO A 213 0.39 -2.16 4.42
N ASN A 214 -0.93 -1.95 4.37
CA ASN A 214 -1.82 -2.61 5.31
C ASN A 214 -1.84 -4.12 4.96
N VAL A 215 -1.68 -4.97 5.96
CA VAL A 215 -1.63 -6.44 5.83
C VAL A 215 -2.54 -7.15 6.84
N ASP A 216 -3.49 -6.43 7.44
CA ASP A 216 -4.50 -7.00 8.32
C ASP A 216 -5.37 -8.02 7.55
N ILE A 217 -5.43 -9.24 8.06
CA ILE A 217 -6.44 -10.23 7.67
C ILE A 217 -7.74 -9.89 8.38
N SER A 218 -8.85 -9.87 7.65
CA SER A 218 -10.18 -9.72 8.23
C SER A 218 -11.17 -10.69 7.61
N ASN A 219 -12.10 -11.18 8.42
CA ASN A 219 -13.20 -12.06 8.03
C ASN A 219 -14.59 -11.45 8.33
N ASP A 220 -14.64 -10.14 8.61
CA ASP A 220 -15.88 -9.42 8.92
C ASP A 220 -16.10 -8.23 7.97
N ALA A 221 -16.97 -8.43 6.97
CA ALA A 221 -17.30 -7.42 5.97
C ALA A 221 -17.94 -6.14 6.55
N ARG A 222 -18.38 -6.14 7.83
CA ARG A 222 -18.86 -4.92 8.51
C ARG A 222 -17.76 -3.88 8.67
N TRP A 223 -16.51 -4.28 8.90
CA TRP A 223 -15.42 -3.36 9.19
C TRP A 223 -15.14 -2.42 8.03
N GLY A 224 -14.79 -1.17 8.35
CA GLY A 224 -14.51 -0.14 7.33
C GLY A 224 -13.29 -0.46 6.49
N ARG A 225 -12.25 -0.97 7.15
CA ARG A 225 -10.87 -1.03 6.63
C ARG A 225 -10.53 -2.32 5.88
N VAL A 226 -11.50 -3.24 5.68
CA VAL A 226 -11.32 -4.42 4.80
C VAL A 226 -10.83 -4.03 3.41
N MET A 227 -11.20 -2.83 2.95
CA MET A 227 -10.79 -2.22 1.68
C MET A 227 -9.26 -2.03 1.55
N GLU A 228 -8.57 -1.84 2.69
CA GLU A 228 -7.12 -1.61 2.77
C GLU A 228 -6.29 -2.91 2.82
N GLY A 229 -6.93 -4.03 3.15
CA GLY A 229 -6.27 -5.32 3.37
C GLY A 229 -6.23 -6.22 2.13
N ALA A 230 -5.80 -7.46 2.34
CA ALA A 230 -5.70 -8.50 1.31
C ALA A 230 -6.85 -9.53 1.35
N GLY A 231 -7.93 -9.24 2.07
CA GLY A 231 -9.05 -10.15 2.29
C GLY A 231 -8.87 -11.09 3.48
N GLU A 232 -9.42 -12.30 3.39
CA GLU A 232 -9.57 -13.22 4.54
C GLU A 232 -8.48 -14.30 4.67
N ASP A 233 -7.57 -14.39 3.69
CA ASP A 233 -6.61 -15.50 3.62
C ASP A 233 -5.16 -15.12 4.00
N PRO A 234 -4.57 -15.77 5.04
CA PRO A 234 -3.20 -15.50 5.46
C PRO A 234 -2.12 -15.85 4.42
N TYR A 235 -2.34 -16.83 3.53
CA TYR A 235 -1.34 -17.22 2.53
C TYR A 235 -1.29 -16.18 1.39
N LEU A 236 -2.44 -15.85 0.80
CA LEU A 236 -2.57 -14.80 -0.20
C LEU A 236 -2.10 -13.45 0.36
N GLY A 237 -2.54 -13.08 1.56
CA GLY A 237 -2.08 -11.88 2.27
C GLY A 237 -0.56 -11.85 2.48
N SER A 238 0.06 -12.98 2.80
CA SER A 238 1.53 -13.08 2.92
C SER A 238 2.24 -12.88 1.60
N LYS A 239 1.74 -13.43 0.48
CA LYS A 239 2.32 -13.21 -0.85
C LYS A 239 2.19 -11.75 -1.29
N ILE A 240 1.02 -11.14 -1.05
CA ILE A 240 0.72 -9.74 -1.36
C ILE A 240 1.58 -8.79 -0.51
N ALA A 241 1.77 -9.07 0.77
CA ALA A 241 2.68 -8.31 1.64
C ALA A 241 4.11 -8.26 1.05
N ILE A 242 4.65 -9.40 0.63
CA ILE A 242 5.97 -9.48 -0.03
C ILE A 242 5.99 -8.66 -1.33
N ALA A 243 4.96 -8.80 -2.19
CA ALA A 243 4.86 -8.08 -3.46
C ALA A 243 4.87 -6.55 -3.26
N ARG A 244 4.06 -6.04 -2.33
CA ARG A 244 3.98 -4.60 -2.03
C ARG A 244 5.25 -4.05 -1.40
N VAL A 245 5.85 -4.76 -0.44
CA VAL A 245 7.14 -4.36 0.17
C VAL A 245 8.24 -4.26 -0.89
N LYS A 246 8.32 -5.22 -1.83
CA LYS A 246 9.26 -5.16 -2.95
C LYS A 246 8.94 -4.04 -3.94
N GLY A 247 7.66 -3.74 -4.18
CA GLY A 247 7.25 -2.62 -5.03
C GLY A 247 7.71 -1.27 -4.46
N PHE A 248 7.42 -1.01 -3.17
CA PHE A 248 7.77 0.25 -2.51
C PHE A 248 9.28 0.44 -2.31
N GLN A 249 9.98 -0.58 -1.80
CA GLN A 249 11.39 -0.46 -1.38
C GLN A 249 12.40 -0.84 -2.48
N GLY A 250 12.00 -1.66 -3.45
CA GLY A 250 12.91 -2.31 -4.38
C GLY A 250 13.90 -3.25 -3.69
N GLU A 251 14.92 -3.68 -4.42
CA GLU A 251 16.07 -4.43 -3.87
C GLU A 251 17.11 -3.47 -3.23
N ARG A 252 17.05 -2.16 -3.55
CA ARG A 252 17.85 -1.06 -2.97
C ARG A 252 17.09 0.26 -3.05
N PHE A 253 17.28 1.13 -2.06
CA PHE A 253 16.72 2.48 -2.05
C PHE A 253 17.47 3.42 -3.02
N ASP A 254 17.12 3.40 -4.30
CA ASP A 254 17.44 4.51 -5.21
C ASP A 254 16.53 5.74 -4.96
N HIS A 255 16.42 6.68 -5.91
CA HIS A 255 15.59 7.88 -5.78
C HIS A 255 14.11 7.67 -6.15
N THR A 256 13.74 6.51 -6.69
CA THR A 256 12.36 6.10 -7.03
C THR A 256 11.68 5.27 -5.93
N LYS A 257 12.45 4.78 -4.95
CA LYS A 257 12.00 3.86 -3.90
C LYS A 257 11.96 4.51 -2.52
N ILE A 258 10.99 4.08 -1.72
CA ILE A 258 10.62 4.63 -0.40
C ILE A 258 10.54 3.50 0.65
N ILE A 259 10.64 3.86 1.93
CA ILE A 259 10.40 2.92 3.04
C ILE A 259 8.94 2.46 3.02
N ALA A 260 8.70 1.16 3.21
CA ALA A 260 7.38 0.62 3.52
C ALA A 260 7.17 0.41 5.03
N CYS A 261 5.91 0.47 5.46
CA CYS A 261 5.46 0.25 6.83
C CYS A 261 4.34 -0.78 6.86
N ALA A 262 4.54 -1.90 7.56
CA ALA A 262 3.48 -2.91 7.70
C ALA A 262 2.53 -2.47 8.81
N LYS A 263 1.25 -2.34 8.48
CA LYS A 263 0.20 -1.93 9.42
C LYS A 263 -1.02 -2.87 9.40
N HIS A 264 -1.77 -3.02 10.48
CA HIS A 264 -1.59 -2.40 11.80
C HIS A 264 -1.30 -3.51 12.84
N PHE A 265 -0.11 -3.48 13.45
CA PHE A 265 0.45 -4.60 14.21
C PHE A 265 -0.05 -4.61 15.67
N ALA A 266 -0.94 -5.51 16.10
CA ALA A 266 -1.51 -6.64 15.36
C ALA A 266 -2.94 -6.99 15.81
N GLY A 267 -3.69 -7.59 14.89
CA GLY A 267 -5.02 -8.16 15.15
C GLY A 267 -6.20 -7.27 14.78
N TYR A 268 -5.94 -6.07 14.24
CA TYR A 268 -6.92 -5.01 14.02
C TYR A 268 -8.07 -5.42 13.08
N GLY A 269 -7.80 -6.29 12.10
CA GLY A 269 -8.86 -6.87 11.25
C GLY A 269 -9.88 -7.78 11.95
N PHE A 270 -9.73 -8.05 13.25
CA PHE A 270 -10.62 -8.87 14.09
C PHE A 270 -11.36 -8.07 15.17
N VAL A 271 -11.48 -6.74 15.01
CA VAL A 271 -12.26 -5.87 15.92
C VAL A 271 -13.69 -6.38 16.16
N GLU A 272 -14.09 -6.47 17.43
CA GLU A 272 -15.39 -7.05 17.80
C GLU A 272 -16.57 -6.31 17.12
N ALA A 273 -17.52 -7.10 16.59
CA ALA A 273 -18.68 -6.66 15.79
C ALA A 273 -18.33 -5.86 14.52
N GLY A 274 -17.07 -5.94 14.05
CA GLY A 274 -16.58 -5.17 12.90
C GLY A 274 -16.58 -3.66 13.14
N ARG A 275 -16.67 -3.21 14.41
CA ARG A 275 -16.61 -1.78 14.75
C ARG A 275 -15.16 -1.34 14.82
N ASP A 276 -14.82 -0.30 14.08
CA ASP A 276 -13.44 0.21 14.06
C ASP A 276 -12.93 0.58 15.46
N TYR A 277 -11.62 0.45 15.66
CA TYR A 277 -10.88 0.64 16.92
C TYR A 277 -11.28 -0.25 18.12
N ASN A 278 -12.32 -1.08 18.01
CA ASN A 278 -12.86 -1.85 19.13
C ASN A 278 -11.88 -2.93 19.66
N SER A 279 -12.21 -3.54 20.80
CA SER A 279 -11.38 -4.58 21.41
C SER A 279 -11.25 -5.83 20.53
N VAL A 280 -10.09 -6.50 20.64
CA VAL A 280 -9.81 -7.79 20.01
C VAL A 280 -9.38 -8.79 21.09
N ASP A 281 -10.03 -9.95 21.13
CA ASP A 281 -9.63 -11.10 21.93
C ASP A 281 -9.50 -12.35 21.05
N MET A 282 -8.38 -13.07 21.17
CA MET A 282 -8.18 -14.33 20.45
C MET A 282 -7.13 -15.24 21.12
N SER A 283 -7.22 -16.54 20.83
CA SER A 283 -6.18 -17.50 21.23
C SER A 283 -4.87 -17.25 20.47
N ASN A 284 -3.75 -17.58 21.13
CA ASN A 284 -2.41 -17.54 20.51
C ASN A 284 -2.37 -18.37 19.20
N SER A 285 -3.03 -19.52 19.14
CA SER A 285 -3.12 -20.31 17.90
C SER A 285 -3.79 -19.51 16.75
N LYS A 286 -4.84 -18.71 17.01
CA LYS A 286 -5.43 -17.84 15.98
C LYS A 286 -4.50 -16.68 15.59
N LEU A 287 -3.82 -16.09 16.58
CA LEU A 287 -2.81 -15.04 16.37
C LEU A 287 -1.68 -15.52 15.46
N TYR A 288 -1.03 -16.65 15.78
CA TYR A 288 0.09 -17.18 14.99
C TYR A 288 -0.32 -17.77 13.63
N ASN A 289 -1.46 -18.46 13.53
CA ASN A 289 -1.88 -19.11 12.27
C ASN A 289 -2.72 -18.23 11.33
N THR A 290 -3.26 -17.09 11.77
CA THR A 290 -4.07 -16.21 10.90
C THR A 290 -3.58 -14.76 10.87
N VAL A 291 -3.30 -14.14 12.02
CA VAL A 291 -2.97 -12.71 12.05
C VAL A 291 -1.52 -12.45 11.67
N LEU A 292 -0.57 -13.16 12.29
CA LEU A 292 0.86 -12.88 12.16
C LEU A 292 1.53 -13.28 10.83
N PRO A 293 1.05 -14.23 9.99
CA PRO A 293 1.77 -14.63 8.78
C PRO A 293 2.07 -13.49 7.79
N PRO A 294 1.15 -12.58 7.44
CA PRO A 294 1.47 -11.47 6.53
C PRO A 294 2.47 -10.47 7.11
N PHE A 295 2.39 -10.20 8.42
CA PHE A 295 3.38 -9.38 9.13
C PHE A 295 4.78 -10.03 9.14
N LYS A 296 4.85 -11.36 9.36
CA LYS A 296 6.09 -12.12 9.25
C LYS A 296 6.66 -12.09 7.83
N ALA A 297 5.80 -12.27 6.83
CA ALA A 297 6.18 -12.21 5.41
C ALA A 297 6.71 -10.82 5.00
N ALA A 298 6.13 -9.74 5.52
CA ALA A 298 6.66 -8.39 5.35
C ALA A 298 8.04 -8.20 6.03
N SER A 299 8.22 -8.74 7.24
CA SER A 299 9.53 -8.76 7.93
C SER A 299 10.59 -9.52 7.14
N ASP A 300 10.24 -10.70 6.59
CA ASP A 300 11.14 -11.54 5.78
C ASP A 300 11.45 -10.93 4.41
N ALA A 301 10.52 -10.14 3.84
CA ALA A 301 10.75 -9.30 2.67
C ALA A 301 11.65 -8.08 2.95
N GLY A 302 12.12 -7.90 4.19
CA GLY A 302 13.03 -6.82 4.57
C GLY A 302 12.35 -5.46 4.68
N ILE A 303 11.08 -5.40 5.06
CA ILE A 303 10.42 -4.12 5.39
C ILE A 303 11.20 -3.36 6.48
N ARG A 304 11.18 -2.02 6.46
CA ARG A 304 11.97 -1.21 7.41
C ARG A 304 11.19 -0.59 8.56
N THR A 305 9.85 -0.56 8.50
CA THR A 305 9.01 -0.07 9.58
C THR A 305 7.78 -0.95 9.82
N PHE A 306 7.25 -0.90 11.04
CA PHE A 306 5.93 -1.40 11.43
C PHE A 306 5.18 -0.28 12.13
N MET A 307 3.86 -0.25 12.00
CA MET A 307 2.96 0.61 12.77
C MET A 307 2.18 -0.29 13.72
N ASN A 308 2.13 0.04 15.02
CA ASN A 308 1.23 -0.69 15.93
C ASN A 308 -0.24 -0.32 15.67
N SER A 309 -1.19 -1.11 16.18
CA SER A 309 -2.62 -0.87 16.00
C SER A 309 -3.30 -0.19 17.20
N PHE A 310 -4.45 0.43 16.96
CA PHE A 310 -5.29 1.07 17.97
C PHE A 310 -5.91 0.11 18.99
N ASN A 311 -6.18 -1.14 18.59
CA ASN A 311 -6.96 -2.09 19.38
C ASN A 311 -6.21 -2.58 20.63
N THR A 312 -6.98 -2.97 21.65
CA THR A 312 -6.50 -3.96 22.63
C THR A 312 -6.37 -5.32 21.95
N LEU A 313 -5.32 -6.06 22.29
CA LEU A 313 -5.22 -7.49 22.01
C LEU A 313 -5.18 -8.20 23.36
N ASN A 314 -6.21 -9.02 23.63
CA ASN A 314 -6.40 -9.76 24.88
C ASN A 314 -6.26 -8.84 26.12
N GLY A 315 -6.85 -7.65 26.05
CA GLY A 315 -6.86 -6.64 27.12
C GLY A 315 -5.66 -5.68 27.17
N ILE A 316 -4.66 -5.81 26.29
CA ILE A 316 -3.47 -4.92 26.26
C ILE A 316 -3.45 -4.13 24.94
N PRO A 317 -3.48 -2.78 24.95
CA PRO A 317 -3.33 -1.95 23.74
C PRO A 317 -2.07 -2.31 22.97
N ALA A 318 -2.15 -2.52 21.65
CA ALA A 318 -1.01 -3.03 20.88
C ALA A 318 0.23 -2.11 20.96
N THR A 319 0.03 -0.79 21.04
CA THR A 319 1.05 0.25 21.31
C THR A 319 1.87 0.00 22.58
N GLY A 320 1.25 -0.55 23.63
CA GLY A 320 1.88 -0.91 24.91
C GLY A 320 2.24 -2.39 25.05
N ASN A 321 2.03 -3.20 24.00
CA ASN A 321 2.15 -4.65 24.07
C ASN A 321 3.58 -5.14 23.81
N SER A 322 4.32 -5.47 24.88
CA SER A 322 5.69 -5.97 24.79
C SER A 322 5.80 -7.36 24.15
N PHE A 323 4.77 -8.21 24.27
CA PHE A 323 4.76 -9.55 23.66
C PHE A 323 4.75 -9.46 22.12
N LEU A 324 3.94 -8.58 21.55
CA LEU A 324 3.99 -8.26 20.12
C LEU A 324 5.35 -7.63 19.73
N GLN A 325 5.73 -6.54 20.41
CA GLN A 325 6.79 -5.65 19.93
C GLN A 325 8.21 -6.05 20.34
N ARG A 326 8.44 -6.49 21.58
CA ARG A 326 9.73 -7.04 22.03
C ARG A 326 9.84 -8.51 21.68
N ASP A 327 8.94 -9.35 22.15
CA ASP A 327 9.18 -10.81 22.19
C ASP A 327 9.04 -11.45 20.80
N ILE A 328 7.97 -11.12 20.07
CA ILE A 328 7.75 -11.60 18.69
C ILE A 328 8.61 -10.80 17.69
N LEU A 329 8.31 -9.51 17.49
CA LEU A 329 8.86 -8.74 16.35
C LEU A 329 10.39 -8.51 16.48
N LYS A 330 10.84 -7.89 17.57
CA LYS A 330 12.26 -7.55 17.76
C LYS A 330 13.11 -8.75 18.22
N GLY A 331 12.50 -9.68 18.95
CA GLY A 331 13.09 -10.90 19.49
C GLY A 331 13.07 -12.05 18.49
N ALA A 332 11.97 -12.82 18.45
CA ALA A 332 11.85 -14.06 17.69
C ALA A 332 12.03 -13.88 16.17
N TRP A 333 11.58 -12.76 15.59
CA TRP A 333 11.81 -12.44 14.17
C TRP A 333 13.08 -11.60 13.96
N GLY A 334 13.72 -11.15 15.03
CA GLY A 334 14.99 -10.42 15.01
C GLY A 334 14.95 -9.05 14.33
N PHE A 335 13.77 -8.43 14.17
CA PHE A 335 13.55 -7.24 13.35
C PHE A 335 14.51 -6.07 13.66
N LYS A 336 15.11 -5.49 12.60
CA LYS A 336 16.15 -4.44 12.70
C LYS A 336 15.67 -3.03 12.38
N GLY A 337 14.46 -2.88 11.83
CA GLY A 337 13.82 -1.57 11.66
C GLY A 337 13.26 -1.01 12.98
N PHE A 338 12.38 -0.01 12.86
CA PHE A 338 11.71 0.64 14.00
C PHE A 338 10.18 0.49 13.94
N VAL A 339 9.53 0.63 15.10
CA VAL A 339 8.07 0.66 15.24
C VAL A 339 7.62 2.12 15.43
N VAL A 340 6.68 2.59 14.63
CA VAL A 340 5.97 3.85 14.85
C VAL A 340 4.62 3.56 15.56
N SER A 341 4.14 4.49 16.37
CA SER A 341 2.76 4.44 16.84
C SER A 341 1.79 4.69 15.69
N ASP A 342 0.58 4.15 15.78
CA ASP A 342 -0.54 4.76 15.06
C ASP A 342 -0.83 6.19 15.60
N TRP A 343 -1.69 6.92 14.91
CA TRP A 343 -2.00 8.33 15.20
C TRP A 343 -2.43 8.52 16.66
N ALA A 344 -1.62 9.25 17.44
CA ALA A 344 -1.83 9.53 18.86
C ALA A 344 -2.00 8.29 19.79
N SER A 345 -1.82 7.05 19.32
CA SER A 345 -2.22 5.84 20.05
C SER A 345 -1.47 5.60 21.37
N ILE A 346 -0.34 6.28 21.60
CA ILE A 346 0.35 6.32 22.89
C ILE A 346 -0.50 7.05 23.95
N ALA A 347 -1.18 8.15 23.60
CA ALA A 347 -2.11 8.85 24.49
C ALA A 347 -3.39 8.05 24.72
N GLU A 348 -3.87 7.35 23.69
CA GLU A 348 -5.10 6.54 23.79
C GLU A 348 -4.99 5.37 24.78
N MET A 349 -3.78 4.94 25.14
CA MET A 349 -3.57 4.01 26.25
C MET A 349 -4.16 4.52 27.58
N ILE A 350 -4.33 5.84 27.75
CA ILE A 350 -5.03 6.45 28.89
C ILE A 350 -6.54 6.23 28.76
N THR A 351 -7.11 6.45 27.57
CA THR A 351 -8.53 6.19 27.26
C THR A 351 -8.90 4.71 27.41
N HIS A 352 -7.99 3.80 27.02
CA HIS A 352 -8.08 2.34 27.25
C HIS A 352 -7.97 1.95 28.73
N GLY A 353 -7.68 2.88 29.64
CA GLY A 353 -7.44 2.59 31.06
C GLY A 353 -6.14 1.83 31.35
N TYR A 354 -5.28 1.65 30.35
CA TYR A 354 -4.01 0.94 30.46
C TYR A 354 -2.89 1.81 31.06
N ALA A 355 -2.97 3.13 30.88
CA ALA A 355 -2.05 4.11 31.46
C ALA A 355 -2.79 5.13 32.36
N ALA A 356 -2.16 5.54 33.45
CA ALA A 356 -2.76 6.52 34.37
C ALA A 356 -2.68 7.97 33.86
N ASP A 357 -1.58 8.31 33.18
CA ASP A 357 -1.28 9.63 32.63
C ASP A 357 -0.28 9.52 31.47
N GLY A 358 0.12 10.66 30.90
CA GLY A 358 1.10 10.72 29.80
C GLY A 358 2.50 10.20 30.16
N ALA A 359 2.94 10.30 31.41
CA ALA A 359 4.25 9.81 31.83
C ALA A 359 4.26 8.28 32.00
N ASP A 360 3.19 7.71 32.54
CA ASP A 360 2.97 6.27 32.57
C ASP A 360 2.78 5.69 31.16
N ALA A 361 2.07 6.40 30.27
CA ALA A 361 1.95 6.05 28.85
C ALA A 361 3.31 6.06 28.13
N ALA A 362 4.10 7.13 28.28
CA ALA A 362 5.45 7.24 27.71
C ALA A 362 6.35 6.07 28.14
N LYS A 363 6.33 5.76 29.45
CA LYS A 363 7.07 4.66 30.05
C LYS A 363 6.64 3.31 29.48
N LYS A 364 5.33 3.04 29.39
CA LYS A 364 4.77 1.78 28.88
C LYS A 364 5.11 1.56 27.40
N ALA A 365 4.86 2.55 26.54
CA ALA A 365 5.14 2.44 25.11
C ALA A 365 6.66 2.29 24.81
N ALA A 366 7.54 3.02 25.51
CA ALA A 366 8.98 2.91 25.29
C ALA A 366 9.56 1.54 25.74
N LEU A 367 9.08 1.02 26.88
CA LEU A 367 9.46 -0.31 27.36
C LEU A 367 8.92 -1.42 26.43
N ALA A 368 7.65 -1.34 26.02
CA ALA A 368 7.07 -2.23 25.01
C ALA A 368 7.80 -2.15 23.66
N GLY A 369 8.33 -0.98 23.31
CA GLY A 369 9.19 -0.79 22.15
C GLY A 369 8.53 -0.11 20.97
N SER A 370 7.54 0.76 21.19
CA SER A 370 7.14 1.74 20.18
C SER A 370 8.28 2.75 20.09
N ASP A 371 9.04 2.75 19.00
CA ASP A 371 10.28 3.53 18.88
C ASP A 371 10.01 5.00 18.51
N MET A 372 8.88 5.29 17.86
CA MET A 372 8.48 6.62 17.43
C MET A 372 7.02 6.92 17.82
N ASP A 373 6.79 8.15 18.29
CA ASP A 373 5.52 8.74 18.70
C ASP A 373 4.95 9.62 17.56
N MET A 374 3.77 9.28 17.07
CA MET A 374 3.03 10.05 16.05
C MET A 374 1.97 10.92 16.72
N GLU A 375 2.10 12.25 16.61
CA GLU A 375 1.14 13.28 17.05
C GLU A 375 0.71 13.30 18.53
N SER A 376 1.03 12.30 19.37
CA SER A 376 0.63 12.34 20.79
C SER A 376 1.45 13.36 21.61
N ASN A 377 2.66 13.67 21.16
CA ASN A 377 3.64 14.59 21.80
C ASN A 377 4.13 14.13 23.17
N ILE A 378 3.76 12.93 23.62
CA ILE A 378 4.05 12.40 24.95
C ILE A 378 5.54 12.11 25.13
N TYR A 379 6.21 11.58 24.11
CA TYR A 379 7.63 11.22 24.20
C TYR A 379 8.53 12.43 24.44
N VAL A 380 8.36 13.52 23.67
CA VAL A 380 9.13 14.77 23.85
C VAL A 380 8.81 15.49 25.15
N THR A 381 7.61 15.29 25.70
CA THR A 381 7.17 15.97 26.93
C THR A 381 7.62 15.24 28.19
N GLU A 382 7.69 13.90 28.19
CA GLU A 382 7.88 13.11 29.42
C GLU A 382 9.16 12.27 29.49
N LEU A 383 9.67 11.70 28.38
CA LEU A 383 10.78 10.73 28.46
C LEU A 383 12.06 11.31 29.08
N ALA A 384 12.33 12.60 28.88
CA ALA A 384 13.50 13.26 29.47
C ALA A 384 13.42 13.31 31.01
N LYS A 385 12.21 13.45 31.59
CA LYS A 385 11.99 13.41 33.04
C LYS A 385 12.11 11.99 33.57
N LEU A 386 11.50 11.04 32.85
CA LEU A 386 11.48 9.61 33.19
C LEU A 386 12.87 8.95 33.15
N VAL A 387 13.77 9.41 32.28
CA VAL A 387 15.17 8.99 32.29
C VAL A 387 15.94 9.65 33.43
N LYS A 388 15.77 10.97 33.64
CA LYS A 388 16.46 11.71 34.73
C LYS A 388 16.05 11.26 36.13
N ASN A 389 14.85 10.71 36.31
CA ASN A 389 14.40 10.11 37.58
C ASN A 389 14.59 8.58 37.67
N GLY A 390 15.15 7.94 36.64
CA GLY A 390 15.44 6.50 36.62
C GLY A 390 14.25 5.57 36.32
N SER A 391 13.04 6.09 36.06
CA SER A 391 11.86 5.28 35.70
C SER A 391 11.97 4.59 34.33
N VAL A 392 12.80 5.14 33.43
CA VAL A 392 13.17 4.58 32.13
C VAL A 392 14.69 4.61 32.03
N LYS A 393 15.33 3.55 31.50
CA LYS A 393 16.78 3.55 31.27
C LYS A 393 17.09 4.24 29.94
N GLU A 394 18.13 5.06 29.88
CA GLU A 394 18.57 5.72 28.63
C GLU A 394 18.86 4.70 27.51
N SER A 395 19.29 3.47 27.86
CA SER A 395 19.49 2.37 26.91
C SER A 395 18.21 1.97 26.13
N VAL A 396 17.02 2.30 26.63
CA VAL A 396 15.74 2.10 25.92
C VAL A 396 15.58 3.13 24.80
N ILE A 397 15.95 4.38 25.09
CA ILE A 397 16.00 5.48 24.11
C ILE A 397 17.06 5.17 23.05
N ASP A 398 18.22 4.66 23.46
CA ASP A 398 19.30 4.28 22.53
C ASP A 398 18.92 3.16 21.55
N ASP A 399 18.15 2.15 21.94
CA ASP A 399 17.64 1.11 21.02
C ASP A 399 16.69 1.71 19.96
N ALA A 400 15.71 2.51 20.39
CA ALA A 400 14.76 3.16 19.51
C ALA A 400 15.45 4.11 18.50
N VAL A 401 16.29 5.01 19.02
CA VAL A 401 17.02 5.99 18.21
C VAL A 401 18.00 5.32 17.25
N ARG A 402 18.70 4.26 17.67
CA ARG A 402 19.57 3.47 16.77
C ARG A 402 18.81 2.91 15.58
N ARG A 403 17.58 2.43 15.77
CA ARG A 403 16.74 1.88 14.69
C ARG A 403 16.27 2.97 13.72
N ILE A 404 15.84 4.12 14.24
CA ILE A 404 15.40 5.27 13.43
C ILE A 404 16.57 5.84 12.62
N LEU A 405 17.74 6.01 13.25
CA LEU A 405 18.96 6.46 12.57
C LEU A 405 19.42 5.46 11.49
N ARG A 406 19.37 4.15 11.75
CA ARG A 406 19.67 3.10 10.76
C ARG A 406 18.86 3.29 9.48
N VAL A 407 17.55 3.44 9.60
CA VAL A 407 16.67 3.62 8.44
C VAL A 407 16.99 4.91 7.67
N LYS A 408 17.35 6.00 8.36
CA LYS A 408 17.84 7.25 7.72
C LYS A 408 19.19 7.10 6.99
N PHE A 409 20.13 6.32 7.54
CA PHE A 409 21.39 5.98 6.88
C PHE A 409 21.18 5.06 5.67
N GLU A 410 20.31 4.05 5.77
CA GLU A 410 20.03 3.11 4.68
C GLU A 410 19.31 3.76 3.49
N LEU A 411 18.51 4.81 3.72
CA LEU A 411 18.00 5.68 2.65
C LEU A 411 19.08 6.54 1.97
N GLY A 412 20.27 6.69 2.58
CA GLY A 412 21.31 7.62 2.14
C GLY A 412 21.04 9.09 2.50
N LEU A 413 20.10 9.40 3.41
CA LEU A 413 19.75 10.79 3.76
C LEU A 413 20.90 11.54 4.47
N PHE A 414 21.83 10.85 5.10
CA PHE A 414 23.05 11.46 5.66
C PHE A 414 24.11 11.76 4.59
N ASP A 415 24.03 11.11 3.43
CA ASP A 415 24.98 11.28 2.31
C ASP A 415 24.44 12.31 1.30
N ASN A 416 23.11 12.35 1.12
CA ASN A 416 22.38 13.44 0.44
C ASN A 416 21.00 13.65 1.10
N PRO A 417 20.83 14.64 1.99
CA PRO A 417 19.55 14.96 2.62
C PRO A 417 18.43 15.30 1.63
N TYR A 418 18.80 15.83 0.46
CA TYR A 418 17.90 16.29 -0.59
C TYR A 418 17.70 15.25 -1.71
N LYS A 419 18.04 13.98 -1.47
CA LYS A 419 17.96 12.85 -2.44
C LYS A 419 16.65 12.78 -3.24
N TYR A 420 15.54 13.12 -2.60
CA TYR A 420 14.19 13.04 -3.18
C TYR A 420 13.65 14.40 -3.67
N CYS A 421 14.39 15.49 -3.45
CA CYS A 421 13.88 16.86 -3.59
C CYS A 421 14.12 17.46 -5.01
N ASP A 422 13.46 16.91 -6.04
CA ASP A 422 13.59 17.32 -7.46
C ASP A 422 12.24 17.66 -8.13
N GLU A 423 12.00 18.96 -8.37
CA GLU A 423 10.83 19.50 -9.07
C GLU A 423 10.68 19.00 -10.52
N THR A 424 11.78 18.64 -11.18
CA THR A 424 11.74 18.08 -12.54
C THR A 424 11.18 16.66 -12.51
N ARG A 425 11.52 15.87 -11.48
CA ARG A 425 10.91 14.56 -11.25
C ARG A 425 9.45 14.68 -10.88
N GLU A 426 9.08 15.56 -9.94
CA GLU A 426 7.67 15.75 -9.54
C GLU A 426 6.78 16.00 -10.77
N LYS A 427 7.16 16.98 -11.60
CA LYS A 427 6.43 17.37 -12.80
C LYS A 427 6.39 16.32 -13.92
N SER A 428 7.36 15.41 -13.98
CA SER A 428 7.44 14.40 -15.05
C SER A 428 6.84 13.05 -14.69
N ASN A 429 6.71 12.73 -13.40
CA ASN A 429 6.20 11.44 -12.93
C ASN A 429 4.73 11.49 -12.51
N ILE A 430 4.26 12.58 -11.89
CA ILE A 430 2.85 12.69 -11.47
C ILE A 430 1.92 12.60 -12.67
N GLY A 431 0.97 11.66 -12.63
CA GLY A 431 -0.05 11.52 -13.68
C GLY A 431 0.52 11.10 -15.05
N SER A 432 1.72 10.51 -15.09
CA SER A 432 2.35 10.12 -16.35
C SER A 432 1.48 9.12 -17.14
N LYS A 433 1.64 9.06 -18.48
CA LYS A 433 0.93 8.07 -19.28
C LYS A 433 1.28 6.63 -18.85
N ALA A 434 2.53 6.34 -18.52
CA ALA A 434 2.94 5.01 -18.05
C ALA A 434 2.22 4.64 -16.75
N ASN A 435 2.18 5.56 -15.77
CA ASN A 435 1.46 5.34 -14.51
C ASN A 435 -0.03 5.03 -14.77
N ASN A 436 -0.66 5.75 -15.70
CA ASN A 436 -2.06 5.56 -16.06
C ASN A 436 -2.31 4.25 -16.82
N ASP A 437 -1.41 3.84 -17.71
CA ASP A 437 -1.48 2.56 -18.41
C ASP A 437 -1.33 1.38 -17.42
N ASP A 438 -0.41 1.51 -16.45
CA ASP A 438 -0.14 0.50 -15.43
C ASP A 438 -1.32 0.31 -14.45
N VAL A 439 -1.91 1.40 -13.92
CA VAL A 439 -3.10 1.27 -13.06
C VAL A 439 -4.34 0.82 -13.83
N LEU A 440 -4.41 1.08 -15.15
CA LEU A 440 -5.48 0.54 -16.00
C LEU A 440 -5.34 -0.98 -16.21
N ASP A 441 -4.12 -1.51 -16.33
CA ASP A 441 -3.89 -2.96 -16.35
C ASP A 441 -4.26 -3.62 -15.01
N MET A 442 -3.79 -3.04 -13.89
CA MET A 442 -4.16 -3.47 -12.53
C MET A 442 -5.68 -3.47 -12.34
N ALA A 443 -6.36 -2.37 -12.70
CA ALA A 443 -7.81 -2.23 -12.59
C ALA A 443 -8.60 -3.27 -13.38
N LYS A 444 -8.16 -3.66 -14.57
CA LYS A 444 -8.84 -4.71 -15.35
C LYS A 444 -8.68 -6.09 -14.74
N LYS A 445 -7.50 -6.40 -14.19
CA LYS A 445 -7.20 -7.66 -13.51
C LYS A 445 -7.99 -7.81 -12.19
N SER A 446 -8.29 -6.70 -11.52
CA SER A 446 -9.08 -6.65 -10.28
C SER A 446 -10.58 -6.94 -10.44
N ILE A 447 -11.15 -6.80 -11.64
CA ILE A 447 -12.60 -6.97 -11.85
C ILE A 447 -12.96 -8.46 -11.80
N VAL A 448 -13.99 -8.78 -11.00
CA VAL A 448 -14.50 -10.15 -10.81
C VAL A 448 -15.88 -10.29 -11.44
N LEU A 449 -16.01 -11.20 -12.40
CA LEU A 449 -17.31 -11.56 -12.97
C LEU A 449 -18.02 -12.52 -12.02
N LEU A 450 -19.11 -12.09 -11.38
CA LEU A 450 -19.85 -12.89 -10.41
C LEU A 450 -20.99 -13.70 -11.05
N LYS A 451 -21.57 -13.21 -12.16
CA LYS A 451 -22.65 -13.90 -12.89
C LYS A 451 -22.67 -13.44 -14.36
N ASN A 452 -23.02 -14.33 -15.29
CA ASN A 452 -23.17 -14.00 -16.73
C ASN A 452 -24.13 -14.96 -17.45
N ASP A 453 -25.39 -15.01 -17.02
CA ASP A 453 -26.42 -15.83 -17.64
C ASP A 453 -26.65 -15.41 -19.10
N LYS A 454 -26.98 -16.40 -19.95
CA LYS A 454 -27.30 -16.22 -21.38
C LYS A 454 -26.17 -15.58 -22.23
N ASN A 455 -24.96 -15.42 -21.67
CA ASN A 455 -23.84 -14.68 -22.26
C ASN A 455 -24.20 -13.22 -22.60
N LEU A 456 -24.84 -12.51 -21.66
CA LEU A 456 -25.16 -11.09 -21.81
C LEU A 456 -23.90 -10.20 -21.91
N LEU A 457 -22.79 -10.65 -21.32
CA LEU A 457 -21.44 -10.12 -21.53
C LEU A 457 -20.58 -11.11 -22.36
N PRO A 458 -19.66 -10.60 -23.20
CA PRO A 458 -19.37 -9.18 -23.45
C PRO A 458 -20.40 -8.49 -24.38
N LEU A 459 -20.57 -7.17 -24.18
CA LEU A 459 -21.43 -6.29 -24.96
C LEU A 459 -21.00 -6.20 -26.44
N LYS A 460 -21.99 -6.01 -27.33
CA LYS A 460 -21.75 -5.69 -28.74
C LYS A 460 -21.12 -4.30 -28.86
N LYS A 461 -19.94 -4.22 -29.51
CA LYS A 461 -19.21 -2.97 -29.79
C LYS A 461 -19.89 -2.04 -30.81
N SER A 462 -21.04 -2.43 -31.37
CA SER A 462 -21.86 -1.62 -32.26
C SER A 462 -23.33 -2.06 -32.27
N GLY A 463 -24.22 -1.12 -32.61
CA GLY A 463 -25.63 -1.36 -32.90
C GLY A 463 -26.53 -1.65 -31.69
N ALA A 464 -25.98 -1.72 -30.47
CA ALA A 464 -26.77 -1.94 -29.26
C ALA A 464 -27.43 -0.64 -28.76
N LYS A 465 -28.59 -0.76 -28.13
CA LYS A 465 -29.21 0.30 -27.31
C LYS A 465 -29.01 0.03 -25.83
N ILE A 466 -28.29 0.90 -25.15
CA ILE A 466 -27.88 0.73 -23.77
C ILE A 466 -28.41 1.89 -22.92
N ALA A 467 -29.13 1.55 -21.84
CA ALA A 467 -29.39 2.49 -20.75
C ALA A 467 -28.33 2.28 -19.66
N LEU A 468 -27.60 3.33 -19.30
CA LEU A 468 -26.66 3.34 -18.18
C LEU A 468 -27.33 4.06 -17.00
N ILE A 469 -27.54 3.37 -15.89
CA ILE A 469 -28.40 3.83 -14.79
C ILE A 469 -27.66 3.78 -13.44
N GLY A 470 -27.83 4.82 -12.62
CA GLY A 470 -27.28 4.92 -11.26
C GLY A 470 -26.26 6.04 -11.10
N ALA A 471 -26.29 6.78 -9.99
CA ALA A 471 -25.42 7.94 -9.78
C ALA A 471 -23.92 7.62 -9.84
N LEU A 472 -23.51 6.41 -9.43
CA LEU A 472 -22.11 5.98 -9.49
C LEU A 472 -21.60 5.82 -10.94
N ALA A 473 -22.49 5.69 -11.93
CA ALA A 473 -22.09 5.57 -13.33
C ALA A 473 -21.39 6.83 -13.87
N ASN A 474 -21.71 8.01 -13.33
CA ASN A 474 -21.05 9.26 -13.68
C ASN A 474 -20.31 9.91 -12.49
N ASP A 475 -20.07 9.18 -11.40
CA ASP A 475 -19.19 9.68 -10.34
C ASP A 475 -17.71 9.47 -10.69
N LYS A 476 -16.89 10.43 -10.24
CA LYS A 476 -15.44 10.52 -10.47
C LYS A 476 -14.65 10.54 -9.15
N ASN A 477 -15.33 10.33 -8.02
CA ASN A 477 -14.77 10.39 -6.66
C ASN A 477 -14.85 9.04 -5.93
N SER A 478 -15.98 8.34 -5.99
CA SER A 478 -16.12 7.01 -5.38
C SER A 478 -15.23 5.94 -6.01
N PRO A 479 -14.92 5.95 -7.32
CA PRO A 479 -13.94 5.04 -7.89
C PRO A 479 -12.52 5.23 -7.33
N LEU A 480 -12.16 6.44 -6.88
CA LEU A 480 -10.89 6.73 -6.18
C LEU A 480 -10.87 6.17 -4.74
N GLY A 481 -12.02 5.70 -4.24
CA GLY A 481 -12.18 5.10 -2.92
C GLY A 481 -11.88 6.03 -1.73
N SER A 482 -11.64 5.40 -0.58
CA SER A 482 -11.08 6.02 0.63
C SER A 482 -9.55 5.99 0.62
N TRP A 483 -8.90 6.62 1.60
CA TRP A 483 -7.43 6.80 1.68
C TRP A 483 -6.76 7.52 0.49
N ARG A 484 -7.55 8.17 -0.37
CA ARG A 484 -7.08 8.94 -1.55
C ARG A 484 -6.35 10.25 -1.23
N ILE A 485 -5.68 10.37 -0.08
CA ILE A 485 -5.34 11.65 0.58
C ILE A 485 -4.63 12.66 -0.36
N ALA A 486 -3.65 12.22 -1.15
CA ALA A 486 -2.89 13.08 -2.05
C ALA A 486 -3.58 13.36 -3.39
N ALA A 487 -4.50 12.51 -3.84
CA ALA A 487 -5.19 12.62 -5.12
C ALA A 487 -6.17 13.80 -5.13
N ASP A 488 -6.44 14.32 -6.33
CA ASP A 488 -7.40 15.41 -6.52
C ASP A 488 -8.80 14.85 -6.84
N ASP A 489 -9.84 15.48 -6.30
CA ASP A 489 -11.23 15.08 -6.55
C ASP A 489 -11.59 15.17 -8.04
N ASN A 490 -12.46 14.28 -8.50
CA ASN A 490 -12.93 14.13 -9.88
C ASN A 490 -11.87 13.70 -10.92
N THR A 491 -10.74 13.16 -10.49
CA THR A 491 -9.67 12.66 -11.39
C THR A 491 -9.94 11.27 -11.98
N ALA A 492 -10.80 10.44 -11.39
CA ALA A 492 -11.11 9.14 -11.98
C ALA A 492 -12.00 9.26 -13.23
N VAL A 493 -11.74 8.46 -14.25
CA VAL A 493 -12.63 8.31 -15.41
C VAL A 493 -13.93 7.63 -14.97
N SER A 494 -15.09 8.24 -15.22
CA SER A 494 -16.40 7.65 -14.86
C SER A 494 -16.79 6.50 -15.80
N VAL A 495 -17.72 5.64 -15.38
CA VAL A 495 -18.21 4.53 -16.24
C VAL A 495 -18.86 5.09 -17.51
N LEU A 496 -19.55 6.24 -17.41
CA LEU A 496 -20.09 6.97 -18.55
C LEU A 496 -18.98 7.43 -19.51
N GLU A 497 -17.91 8.06 -19.02
CA GLU A 497 -16.77 8.50 -19.84
C GLU A 497 -16.02 7.33 -20.49
N GLY A 498 -15.94 6.18 -19.80
CA GLY A 498 -15.42 4.92 -20.34
C GLY A 498 -16.28 4.37 -21.48
N MET A 499 -17.58 4.20 -21.23
CA MET A 499 -18.51 3.63 -22.20
C MET A 499 -18.76 4.54 -23.42
N GLN A 500 -18.67 5.86 -23.29
CA GLN A 500 -18.78 6.83 -24.39
C GLN A 500 -17.68 6.70 -25.47
N GLN A 501 -16.58 5.99 -25.18
CA GLN A 501 -15.55 5.71 -26.19
C GLN A 501 -16.02 4.71 -27.25
N TYR A 502 -17.04 3.89 -26.94
CA TYR A 502 -17.62 2.87 -27.82
C TYR A 502 -18.76 3.46 -28.69
N LYS A 503 -18.40 4.47 -29.50
CA LYS A 503 -19.28 5.40 -30.24
C LYS A 503 -20.31 4.77 -31.21
N ASN A 504 -20.25 3.46 -31.46
CA ASN A 504 -21.10 2.79 -32.44
C ASN A 504 -22.37 2.15 -31.84
N SER A 505 -22.61 2.32 -30.53
CA SER A 505 -23.82 1.90 -29.83
C SER A 505 -24.53 3.14 -29.24
N ALA A 506 -25.86 3.10 -29.14
CA ALA A 506 -26.63 4.19 -28.54
C ALA A 506 -26.59 4.06 -27.02
N LEU A 507 -26.12 5.11 -26.33
CA LEU A 507 -25.96 5.15 -24.87
C LEU A 507 -26.79 6.29 -24.29
N VAL A 508 -27.77 5.97 -23.45
CA VAL A 508 -28.56 6.93 -22.67
C VAL A 508 -28.18 6.79 -21.20
N TYR A 509 -27.86 7.90 -20.53
CA TYR A 509 -27.55 7.91 -19.10
C TYR A 509 -28.70 8.52 -18.29
N GLU A 510 -29.10 7.84 -17.21
CA GLU A 510 -30.06 8.34 -16.23
C GLU A 510 -29.55 8.13 -14.80
N LYS A 511 -29.64 9.15 -13.95
CA LYS A 511 -29.11 9.05 -12.58
C LYS A 511 -29.88 8.03 -11.73
N GLY A 512 -31.21 8.00 -11.83
CA GLY A 512 -32.08 7.17 -10.98
C GLY A 512 -32.17 7.71 -9.53
N THR A 513 -31.10 7.58 -8.75
CA THR A 513 -31.01 8.10 -7.38
C THR A 513 -29.57 8.45 -6.99
N ASP A 514 -29.37 9.53 -6.23
CA ASP A 514 -28.09 9.79 -5.55
C ASP A 514 -27.93 8.87 -4.34
N VAL A 515 -26.70 8.37 -4.09
CA VAL A 515 -26.42 7.43 -2.99
C VAL A 515 -26.40 8.13 -1.62
N ALA A 516 -26.03 9.41 -1.58
CA ALA A 516 -25.90 10.20 -0.35
C ALA A 516 -26.38 11.65 -0.54
N THR A 517 -26.80 12.26 0.57
CA THR A 517 -27.50 13.56 0.62
C THR A 517 -26.63 14.73 1.05
N ASN A 518 -25.44 14.47 1.61
CA ASN A 518 -24.48 15.49 2.03
C ASN A 518 -23.29 15.62 1.07
N LYS A 519 -22.50 16.70 1.22
CA LYS A 519 -21.14 16.73 0.66
C LYS A 519 -20.30 15.66 1.35
N GLN A 520 -19.48 14.97 0.56
CA GLN A 520 -18.62 13.89 1.02
C GLN A 520 -17.23 14.42 1.39
N SER A 521 -16.70 13.97 2.53
CA SER A 521 -15.34 14.28 3.00
C SER A 521 -14.79 13.12 3.84
N PHE A 522 -13.49 13.16 4.12
CA PHE A 522 -12.82 12.17 4.97
C PHE A 522 -13.29 12.22 6.45
N LEU A 523 -13.70 13.39 6.94
CA LEU A 523 -14.08 13.61 8.34
C LEU A 523 -15.60 13.51 8.59
N ASP A 524 -16.43 13.74 7.57
CA ASP A 524 -17.89 13.76 7.71
C ASP A 524 -18.51 12.36 7.52
N GLU A 525 -19.52 12.01 8.33
CA GLU A 525 -20.33 10.81 8.13
C GLU A 525 -21.13 10.86 6.81
N VAL A 526 -21.36 9.70 6.20
CA VAL A 526 -22.16 9.59 4.96
C VAL A 526 -23.65 9.55 5.28
N LYS A 527 -24.39 10.58 4.88
CA LYS A 527 -25.86 10.61 5.01
C LYS A 527 -26.51 9.95 3.80
N VAL A 528 -26.57 8.62 3.82
CA VAL A 528 -27.17 7.77 2.78
C VAL A 528 -28.60 8.21 2.44
N ASN A 529 -28.92 8.28 1.14
CA ASN A 529 -30.26 8.66 0.66
C ASN A 529 -31.22 7.46 0.68
N ALA A 530 -32.30 7.57 1.45
CA ALA A 530 -33.38 6.58 1.50
C ALA A 530 -34.76 7.16 1.15
N THR A 531 -34.84 8.44 0.75
CA THR A 531 -36.09 9.21 0.72
C THR A 531 -36.36 9.98 -0.57
N ASP A 532 -35.34 10.29 -1.39
CA ASP A 532 -35.55 10.90 -2.71
C ASP A 532 -35.63 9.83 -3.80
N PHE A 533 -36.81 9.70 -4.42
CA PHE A 533 -37.12 8.77 -5.50
C PHE A 533 -37.34 9.50 -6.85
N SER A 534 -37.06 10.80 -6.93
CA SER A 534 -37.47 11.67 -8.05
C SER A 534 -36.97 11.22 -9.43
N GLY A 535 -35.77 10.62 -9.52
CA GLY A 535 -35.20 10.11 -10.77
C GLY A 535 -35.70 8.74 -11.23
N PHE A 536 -36.55 8.04 -10.45
CA PHE A 536 -36.97 6.67 -10.75
C PHE A 536 -37.78 6.56 -12.07
N GLU A 537 -38.64 7.52 -12.38
CA GLU A 537 -39.47 7.45 -13.60
C GLU A 537 -38.66 7.70 -14.88
N ALA A 538 -37.66 8.59 -14.83
CA ALA A 538 -36.74 8.81 -15.94
C ALA A 538 -35.90 7.56 -16.23
N ALA A 539 -35.32 6.97 -15.18
CA ALA A 539 -34.60 5.70 -15.27
C ALA A 539 -35.48 4.54 -15.79
N LYS A 540 -36.71 4.41 -15.29
CA LYS A 540 -37.69 3.40 -15.78
C LYS A 540 -38.08 3.62 -17.24
N LYS A 541 -38.11 4.87 -17.72
CA LYS A 541 -38.33 5.16 -19.15
C LYS A 541 -37.14 4.70 -19.99
N ALA A 542 -35.92 5.12 -19.63
CA ALA A 542 -34.71 4.74 -20.37
C ALA A 542 -34.53 3.21 -20.43
N ALA A 543 -34.82 2.49 -19.34
CA ALA A 543 -34.76 1.03 -19.30
C ALA A 543 -35.71 0.34 -20.30
N LYS A 544 -36.92 0.88 -20.52
CA LYS A 544 -37.90 0.35 -21.49
C LYS A 544 -37.52 0.61 -22.95
N GLU A 545 -36.75 1.66 -23.21
CA GLU A 545 -36.34 2.07 -24.56
C GLU A 545 -35.00 1.41 -24.99
N ALA A 546 -34.28 0.81 -24.04
CA ALA A 546 -33.02 0.10 -24.25
C ALA A 546 -33.19 -1.42 -24.47
N GLU A 547 -32.20 -2.03 -25.12
CA GLU A 547 -32.11 -3.49 -25.30
C GLU A 547 -31.42 -4.16 -24.11
N ILE A 548 -30.45 -3.46 -23.52
CA ILE A 548 -29.65 -3.87 -22.37
C ILE A 548 -29.58 -2.68 -21.39
N VAL A 549 -29.65 -2.96 -20.10
CA VAL A 549 -29.43 -1.96 -19.05
C VAL A 549 -28.11 -2.28 -18.32
N VAL A 550 -27.24 -1.29 -18.17
CA VAL A 550 -26.08 -1.36 -17.27
C VAL A 550 -26.41 -0.53 -16.05
N MET A 551 -26.48 -1.14 -14.88
CA MET A 551 -26.75 -0.45 -13.61
C MET A 551 -25.47 -0.38 -12.80
N VAL A 552 -25.01 0.83 -12.45
CA VAL A 552 -23.82 1.04 -11.60
C VAL A 552 -24.29 1.47 -10.22
N LEU A 553 -24.26 0.52 -9.27
CA LEU A 553 -24.81 0.67 -7.92
C LEU A 553 -23.78 0.22 -6.88
N GLY A 554 -23.98 0.63 -5.62
CA GLY A 554 -23.12 0.21 -4.51
C GLY A 554 -22.82 1.34 -3.53
N GLU A 555 -21.58 1.40 -3.06
CA GLU A 555 -21.10 2.34 -2.08
C GLU A 555 -20.39 3.54 -2.72
N ILE A 556 -20.54 4.71 -2.12
CA ILE A 556 -19.58 5.80 -2.36
C ILE A 556 -18.27 5.54 -1.59
N GLY A 557 -17.16 6.16 -2.04
CA GLY A 557 -15.82 5.89 -1.50
C GLY A 557 -15.71 5.93 0.04
N PHE A 558 -16.25 6.99 0.67
CA PHE A 558 -16.21 7.20 2.13
C PHE A 558 -17.30 6.46 2.93
N GLN A 559 -17.96 5.45 2.35
CA GLN A 559 -18.62 4.39 3.12
C GLN A 559 -17.66 3.25 3.49
N SER A 560 -16.39 3.34 3.08
CA SER A 560 -15.31 2.39 3.40
C SER A 560 -14.05 3.12 3.87
N GLY A 561 -13.09 2.37 4.39
CA GLY A 561 -11.91 2.90 5.10
C GLY A 561 -12.22 3.20 6.57
N GLU A 562 -11.33 3.97 7.19
CA GLU A 562 -11.32 4.24 8.62
C GLU A 562 -12.62 4.85 9.18
N ALA A 563 -13.04 4.34 10.34
CA ALA A 563 -14.29 4.61 11.04
C ALA A 563 -15.59 4.24 10.27
N ARG A 564 -15.51 3.79 8.99
CA ARG A 564 -16.68 3.55 8.12
C ARG A 564 -17.26 2.15 8.26
N SER A 565 -17.54 1.74 9.50
CA SER A 565 -18.12 0.43 9.82
C SER A 565 -19.62 0.40 9.47
N ARG A 566 -20.13 -0.73 8.94
CA ARG A 566 -21.54 -0.88 8.52
C ARG A 566 -22.25 -2.00 9.27
N THR A 567 -23.43 -1.73 9.82
CA THR A 567 -24.35 -2.74 10.37
C THR A 567 -25.23 -3.41 9.32
N GLU A 568 -25.37 -2.80 8.13
CA GLU A 568 -26.14 -3.32 7.00
C GLU A 568 -25.23 -3.47 5.78
N LEU A 569 -25.26 -4.61 5.09
CA LEU A 569 -24.35 -4.94 3.98
C LEU A 569 -25.01 -4.94 2.60
N GLY A 570 -26.30 -4.64 2.49
CA GLY A 570 -27.00 -4.51 1.20
C GLY A 570 -26.57 -3.27 0.39
N LEU A 571 -27.19 -3.08 -0.78
CA LEU A 571 -27.05 -1.84 -1.57
C LEU A 571 -27.51 -0.63 -0.71
N PRO A 572 -26.67 0.40 -0.51
CA PRO A 572 -27.02 1.55 0.31
C PRO A 572 -28.27 2.32 -0.17
N GLY A 573 -29.11 2.71 0.77
CA GLY A 573 -30.20 3.65 0.51
C GLY A 573 -31.33 3.02 -0.31
N ASN A 574 -31.94 3.80 -1.20
CA ASN A 574 -33.01 3.31 -2.08
C ASN A 574 -32.54 2.65 -3.40
N GLN A 575 -31.25 2.32 -3.52
CA GLN A 575 -30.69 1.65 -4.71
C GLN A 575 -31.27 0.26 -4.97
N GLN A 576 -31.64 -0.49 -3.93
CA GLN A 576 -32.27 -1.81 -4.07
C GLN A 576 -33.65 -1.68 -4.73
N GLN A 577 -34.47 -0.71 -4.29
CA GLN A 577 -35.77 -0.40 -4.88
C GLN A 577 -35.61 0.09 -6.33
N LEU A 578 -34.56 0.85 -6.64
CA LEU A 578 -34.26 1.25 -8.02
C LEU A 578 -33.95 0.02 -8.89
N LEU A 579 -33.09 -0.89 -8.42
CA LEU A 579 -32.77 -2.13 -9.12
C LEU A 579 -34.02 -2.99 -9.41
N GLU A 580 -34.91 -3.14 -8.43
CA GLU A 580 -36.18 -3.86 -8.58
C GLU A 580 -37.15 -3.18 -9.57
N GLU A 581 -37.30 -1.86 -9.49
CA GLU A 581 -38.16 -1.08 -10.39
C GLU A 581 -37.66 -1.09 -11.83
N ILE A 582 -36.34 -1.10 -12.02
CA ILE A 582 -35.72 -1.23 -13.35
C ILE A 582 -35.81 -2.66 -13.87
N TYR A 583 -35.66 -3.68 -13.03
CA TYR A 583 -35.86 -5.09 -13.43
C TYR A 583 -37.29 -5.37 -13.93
N LYS A 584 -38.31 -4.79 -13.28
CA LYS A 584 -39.71 -4.83 -13.74
C LYS A 584 -39.92 -4.13 -15.09
N ALA A 585 -39.07 -3.15 -15.43
CA ALA A 585 -39.12 -2.41 -16.68
C ALA A 585 -38.34 -3.11 -17.81
N ASN A 586 -37.19 -3.72 -17.51
CA ASN A 586 -36.36 -4.48 -18.42
C ASN A 586 -35.44 -5.45 -17.63
N PRO A 587 -35.57 -6.78 -17.79
CA PRO A 587 -34.77 -7.75 -17.04
C PRO A 587 -33.37 -8.00 -17.62
N ASN A 588 -33.00 -7.39 -18.76
CA ASN A 588 -31.67 -7.54 -19.38
C ASN A 588 -30.62 -6.63 -18.69
N ILE A 589 -30.45 -6.82 -17.38
CA ILE A 589 -29.57 -5.99 -16.54
C ILE A 589 -28.18 -6.61 -16.40
N ILE A 590 -27.15 -5.78 -16.60
CA ILE A 590 -25.79 -5.98 -16.10
C ILE A 590 -25.65 -5.08 -14.86
N LEU A 591 -25.51 -5.67 -13.68
CA LEU A 591 -25.22 -4.96 -12.44
C LEU A 591 -23.70 -4.83 -12.28
N VAL A 592 -23.19 -3.60 -12.31
CA VAL A 592 -21.81 -3.25 -11.97
C VAL A 592 -21.80 -2.73 -10.55
N LEU A 593 -21.04 -3.39 -9.68
CA LEU A 593 -20.91 -3.06 -8.27
C LEU A 593 -19.67 -2.18 -8.04
N ASN A 594 -19.82 -1.09 -7.30
CA ASN A 594 -18.71 -0.24 -6.86
C ASN A 594 -18.70 -0.16 -5.32
N ASN A 595 -17.77 -0.85 -4.66
CA ASN A 595 -17.74 -0.95 -3.19
C ASN A 595 -16.34 -1.21 -2.62
N GLY A 596 -16.17 -0.90 -1.32
CA GLY A 596 -14.92 -1.14 -0.59
C GLY A 596 -14.85 -2.48 0.13
N ARG A 597 -15.95 -3.24 0.13
CA ARG A 597 -16.16 -4.46 0.94
C ARG A 597 -17.05 -5.47 0.19
N PRO A 598 -17.13 -6.72 0.66
CA PRO A 598 -18.20 -7.63 0.26
C PRO A 598 -19.59 -7.04 0.53
N LEU A 599 -20.50 -7.15 -0.45
CA LEU A 599 -21.91 -6.75 -0.31
C LEU A 599 -22.86 -7.96 -0.26
N SER A 600 -23.91 -7.83 0.53
CA SER A 600 -24.98 -8.81 0.72
C SER A 600 -26.09 -8.59 -0.31
N ILE A 601 -26.00 -9.24 -1.47
CA ILE A 601 -26.87 -9.02 -2.62
C ILE A 601 -27.67 -10.27 -3.08
N PRO A 602 -28.32 -11.04 -2.18
CA PRO A 602 -28.97 -12.31 -2.55
C PRO A 602 -30.07 -12.14 -3.61
N TRP A 603 -30.90 -11.09 -3.51
CA TRP A 603 -31.95 -10.81 -4.50
C TRP A 603 -31.38 -10.61 -5.91
N ALA A 604 -30.26 -9.87 -6.02
CA ALA A 604 -29.63 -9.62 -7.32
C ALA A 604 -28.98 -10.88 -7.89
N ALA A 605 -28.31 -11.69 -7.05
CA ALA A 605 -27.73 -12.96 -7.46
C ALA A 605 -28.78 -13.94 -8.03
N GLU A 606 -30.01 -13.92 -7.51
CA GLU A 606 -31.15 -14.65 -8.06
C GLU A 606 -31.65 -14.02 -9.38
N HIS A 607 -32.06 -12.75 -9.35
CA HIS A 607 -32.88 -12.14 -10.42
C HIS A 607 -32.09 -11.55 -11.59
N ILE A 608 -30.90 -10.99 -11.36
CA ILE A 608 -30.14 -10.25 -12.37
C ILE A 608 -29.28 -11.23 -13.20
N PRO A 609 -29.28 -11.17 -14.54
CA PRO A 609 -28.55 -12.14 -15.36
C PRO A 609 -27.04 -11.95 -15.36
N ALA A 610 -26.52 -10.72 -15.30
CA ALA A 610 -25.07 -10.46 -15.27
C ALA A 610 -24.68 -9.55 -14.09
N ILE A 611 -23.62 -9.94 -13.36
CA ILE A 611 -23.11 -9.21 -12.20
C ILE A 611 -21.59 -9.12 -12.31
N VAL A 612 -21.08 -7.90 -12.26
CA VAL A 612 -19.66 -7.55 -12.30
C VAL A 612 -19.31 -6.85 -10.99
N GLU A 613 -18.47 -7.48 -10.18
CA GLU A 613 -17.83 -6.81 -9.05
C GLU A 613 -16.64 -6.01 -9.56
N ALA A 614 -16.76 -4.68 -9.50
CA ALA A 614 -15.76 -3.76 -9.99
C ALA A 614 -15.10 -2.96 -8.86
N TRP A 615 -15.51 -3.10 -7.59
CA TRP A 615 -14.86 -2.47 -6.45
C TRP A 615 -14.67 -0.94 -6.59
N GLN A 616 -13.54 -0.39 -6.14
CA GLN A 616 -13.12 1.00 -6.34
C GLN A 616 -11.74 0.96 -7.03
N LEU A 617 -11.70 1.13 -8.36
CA LEU A 617 -10.52 0.84 -9.20
C LEU A 617 -9.52 1.98 -9.39
N GLY A 618 -9.63 3.07 -8.63
CA GLY A 618 -8.77 4.23 -8.76
C GLY A 618 -9.04 5.06 -10.01
N THR A 619 -7.99 5.71 -10.53
CA THR A 619 -8.06 6.75 -11.57
C THR A 619 -8.62 6.24 -12.90
N GLN A 620 -8.43 4.95 -13.23
CA GLN A 620 -8.76 4.39 -14.54
C GLN A 620 -10.02 3.51 -14.55
N SER A 621 -10.85 3.60 -13.50
CA SER A 621 -12.02 2.74 -13.27
C SER A 621 -12.97 2.63 -14.47
N GLY A 622 -13.48 3.74 -14.99
CA GLY A 622 -14.41 3.72 -16.13
C GLY A 622 -13.82 3.07 -17.39
N ASN A 623 -12.52 3.24 -17.64
CA ASN A 623 -11.82 2.61 -18.75
C ASN A 623 -11.65 1.10 -18.55
N ALA A 624 -11.34 0.66 -17.33
CA ALA A 624 -11.24 -0.76 -16.98
C ALA A 624 -12.60 -1.47 -17.07
N ILE A 625 -13.64 -0.87 -16.48
CA ILE A 625 -15.02 -1.36 -16.52
C ILE A 625 -15.51 -1.46 -17.96
N ALA A 626 -15.33 -0.42 -18.78
CA ALA A 626 -15.75 -0.46 -20.18
C ALA A 626 -14.99 -1.51 -21.01
N GLN A 627 -13.67 -1.67 -20.81
CA GLN A 627 -12.88 -2.69 -21.49
C GLN A 627 -13.29 -4.13 -21.09
N VAL A 628 -13.71 -4.36 -19.85
CA VAL A 628 -14.36 -5.63 -19.46
C VAL A 628 -15.71 -5.77 -20.13
N LEU A 629 -16.62 -4.81 -19.92
CA LEU A 629 -18.01 -4.88 -20.41
C LEU A 629 -18.09 -5.12 -21.93
N TYR A 630 -17.20 -4.53 -22.73
CA TYR A 630 -17.14 -4.72 -24.19
C TYR A 630 -16.19 -5.85 -24.64
N GLY A 631 -15.55 -6.58 -23.73
CA GLY A 631 -14.69 -7.72 -24.07
C GLY A 631 -13.39 -7.34 -24.79
N ASP A 632 -12.81 -6.17 -24.49
CA ASP A 632 -11.39 -5.88 -24.76
C ASP A 632 -10.47 -6.52 -23.71
N TYR A 633 -11.02 -6.86 -22.54
CA TYR A 633 -10.40 -7.73 -21.54
C TYR A 633 -11.37 -8.84 -21.13
N ASN A 634 -10.89 -10.08 -21.09
CA ASN A 634 -11.64 -11.20 -20.53
C ASN A 634 -11.38 -11.24 -19.01
N PRO A 635 -12.39 -11.02 -18.14
CA PRO A 635 -12.18 -10.96 -16.70
C PRO A 635 -11.62 -12.28 -16.16
N SER A 636 -10.71 -12.15 -15.20
CA SER A 636 -10.01 -13.26 -14.57
C SER A 636 -9.87 -13.13 -13.05
N GLY A 637 -10.32 -12.02 -12.45
CA GLY A 637 -10.22 -11.81 -11.01
C GLY A 637 -11.03 -12.82 -10.22
N LYS A 638 -10.61 -13.08 -8.98
CA LYS A 638 -11.23 -14.03 -8.04
C LYS A 638 -11.34 -13.40 -6.65
N LEU A 639 -12.49 -13.55 -5.99
CA LEU A 639 -12.78 -12.93 -4.69
C LEU A 639 -11.72 -13.28 -3.62
N PRO A 640 -11.03 -12.30 -3.01
CA PRO A 640 -10.10 -12.53 -1.90
C PRO A 640 -10.80 -12.56 -0.52
N MET A 641 -12.13 -12.34 -0.49
CA MET A 641 -12.97 -12.37 0.70
C MET A 641 -14.36 -12.90 0.34
N SER A 642 -14.95 -13.69 1.22
CA SER A 642 -16.25 -14.36 1.03
C SER A 642 -17.41 -13.35 1.16
N PHE A 643 -18.41 -13.46 0.28
CA PHE A 643 -19.57 -12.56 0.27
C PHE A 643 -20.70 -13.14 1.13
N PRO A 644 -21.18 -12.44 2.18
CA PRO A 644 -22.29 -12.92 2.99
C PRO A 644 -23.63 -12.88 2.25
N ARG A 645 -24.55 -13.78 2.61
CA ARG A 645 -25.97 -13.76 2.20
C ARG A 645 -26.79 -12.74 3.00
N ASN A 646 -26.39 -12.46 4.24
CA ASN A 646 -26.89 -11.38 5.11
C ASN A 646 -25.84 -11.04 6.19
N VAL A 647 -25.97 -9.90 6.86
CA VAL A 647 -25.01 -9.47 7.90
C VAL A 647 -25.00 -10.36 9.16
N GLY A 648 -26.08 -11.12 9.41
CA GLY A 648 -26.15 -12.10 10.50
C GLY A 648 -25.20 -13.29 10.33
N GLN A 649 -24.68 -13.52 9.12
CA GLN A 649 -23.61 -14.49 8.89
C GLN A 649 -22.22 -14.00 9.31
N CYS A 650 -22.00 -12.70 9.57
CA CYS A 650 -20.66 -12.16 9.78
C CYS A 650 -20.11 -12.48 11.19
N PRO A 651 -18.89 -13.04 11.33
CA PRO A 651 -17.90 -13.30 10.28
C PRO A 651 -18.11 -14.61 9.51
N ILE A 652 -18.05 -14.55 8.17
CA ILE A 652 -18.13 -15.71 7.27
C ILE A 652 -16.91 -15.76 6.36
N TYR A 653 -16.30 -16.94 6.23
CA TYR A 653 -15.00 -17.14 5.58
C TYR A 653 -14.80 -18.61 5.19
N TYR A 654 -13.85 -18.91 4.31
CA TYR A 654 -13.68 -20.25 3.74
C TYR A 654 -12.89 -21.23 4.64
N ASN A 655 -11.90 -20.73 5.40
CA ASN A 655 -11.03 -21.52 6.28
C ASN A 655 -11.61 -21.71 7.70
N LEU A 656 -12.90 -22.05 7.76
CA LEU A 656 -13.63 -22.39 8.99
C LEU A 656 -13.14 -23.70 9.63
N TYR A 657 -13.35 -23.85 10.94
CA TYR A 657 -13.21 -25.13 11.63
C TYR A 657 -14.45 -26.03 11.42
N ASN A 658 -14.25 -27.34 11.37
CA ASN A 658 -15.32 -28.30 11.04
C ASN A 658 -16.47 -28.36 12.07
N THR A 659 -16.23 -27.94 13.31
CA THR A 659 -17.08 -28.21 14.50
C THR A 659 -17.24 -29.72 14.79
N GLY A 660 -17.92 -30.07 15.88
CA GLY A 660 -18.31 -31.46 16.15
C GLY A 660 -19.50 -31.96 15.31
N ARG A 661 -20.24 -31.06 14.63
CA ARG A 661 -21.49 -31.39 13.91
C ARG A 661 -21.61 -30.56 12.60
N PRO A 662 -20.76 -30.84 11.59
CA PRO A 662 -20.64 -30.01 10.37
C PRO A 662 -21.84 -30.08 9.42
N THR A 663 -22.64 -31.13 9.44
CA THR A 663 -23.69 -31.40 8.45
C THR A 663 -24.90 -31.99 9.16
N ASP A 664 -26.08 -31.86 8.56
CA ASP A 664 -27.16 -32.77 8.89
C ASP A 664 -26.75 -34.19 8.48
N LYS A 665 -26.84 -35.13 9.42
CA LYS A 665 -26.58 -36.57 9.22
C LYS A 665 -27.77 -37.43 9.63
N ASP A 666 -28.61 -36.87 10.50
CA ASP A 666 -29.62 -37.57 11.30
C ASP A 666 -31.02 -36.98 11.01
N ASN A 667 -31.13 -36.19 9.92
CA ASN A 667 -32.31 -35.49 9.41
C ASN A 667 -33.03 -34.66 10.50
N ASN A 668 -32.27 -33.80 11.20
CA ASN A 668 -32.78 -32.97 12.29
C ASN A 668 -31.94 -31.70 12.55
N VAL A 669 -32.41 -30.84 13.45
CA VAL A 669 -31.85 -29.50 13.72
C VAL A 669 -30.53 -29.46 14.49
N PHE A 670 -29.97 -30.59 14.95
CA PHE A 670 -28.88 -30.58 15.93
C PHE A 670 -27.46 -30.41 15.36
N TRP A 671 -27.29 -29.71 14.24
CA TRP A 671 -26.01 -29.46 13.54
C TRP A 671 -25.70 -27.96 13.40
N SER A 672 -24.46 -27.62 13.04
CA SER A 672 -24.02 -26.24 12.86
C SER A 672 -24.57 -25.63 11.55
N HIS A 673 -25.63 -24.82 11.67
CA HIS A 673 -26.33 -24.11 10.59
C HIS A 673 -27.14 -22.92 11.16
N TYR A 674 -27.76 -22.13 10.28
CA TYR A 674 -28.82 -21.18 10.63
C TYR A 674 -30.18 -21.75 10.19
N SER A 675 -31.26 -21.37 10.86
CA SER A 675 -32.63 -21.88 10.58
C SER A 675 -33.37 -21.13 9.46
N ASP A 676 -32.85 -19.97 9.05
CA ASP A 676 -33.48 -18.98 8.17
C ASP A 676 -32.67 -18.70 6.88
N VAL A 677 -31.40 -19.09 6.84
CA VAL A 677 -30.51 -18.93 5.68
C VAL A 677 -29.56 -20.12 5.55
N GLU A 678 -29.20 -20.49 4.32
CA GLU A 678 -28.13 -21.46 4.10
C GLU A 678 -26.81 -20.91 4.68
N LYS A 679 -26.05 -21.74 5.40
CA LYS A 679 -24.84 -21.31 6.11
C LYS A 679 -23.61 -21.00 5.24
N THR A 680 -23.73 -21.15 3.92
CA THR A 680 -22.67 -20.84 2.96
C THR A 680 -22.66 -19.35 2.62
N PRO A 681 -21.52 -18.80 2.17
CA PRO A 681 -21.47 -17.48 1.57
C PRO A 681 -22.23 -17.48 0.24
N LEU A 682 -22.72 -16.30 -0.17
CA LEU A 682 -23.33 -16.07 -1.48
C LEU A 682 -22.33 -16.31 -2.63
N TYR A 683 -21.09 -15.85 -2.44
CA TYR A 683 -19.94 -16.17 -3.29
C TYR A 683 -18.75 -16.51 -2.39
N PRO A 684 -18.10 -17.68 -2.54
CA PRO A 684 -17.00 -18.10 -1.67
C PRO A 684 -15.66 -17.46 -2.05
N PHE A 685 -14.70 -17.49 -1.13
CA PHE A 685 -13.29 -17.18 -1.42
C PHE A 685 -12.80 -17.92 -2.68
N GLY A 686 -12.04 -17.21 -3.51
CA GLY A 686 -11.50 -17.73 -4.77
C GLY A 686 -12.51 -17.77 -5.92
N TYR A 687 -13.75 -17.32 -5.74
CA TYR A 687 -14.77 -17.34 -6.80
C TYR A 687 -14.59 -16.22 -7.82
N GLY A 688 -14.76 -16.55 -9.10
CA GLY A 688 -14.82 -15.58 -10.19
C GLY A 688 -14.90 -16.30 -11.54
N LEU A 689 -15.78 -15.80 -12.41
CA LEU A 689 -16.05 -16.33 -13.74
C LEU A 689 -15.18 -15.65 -14.80
N SER A 690 -15.21 -16.20 -16.01
CA SER A 690 -14.56 -15.68 -17.21
C SER A 690 -15.55 -15.73 -18.39
N TYR A 691 -15.26 -15.05 -19.50
CA TYR A 691 -15.98 -15.24 -20.77
C TYR A 691 -15.63 -16.58 -21.46
N THR A 692 -14.64 -17.32 -20.94
CA THR A 692 -14.36 -18.70 -21.32
C THR A 692 -14.52 -19.65 -20.14
N SER A 693 -14.54 -20.96 -20.40
CA SER A 693 -14.62 -22.01 -19.38
C SER A 693 -13.29 -22.76 -19.25
N PHE A 694 -12.99 -23.23 -18.04
CA PHE A 694 -11.81 -24.04 -17.74
C PHE A 694 -12.22 -25.39 -17.15
N ASP A 695 -11.57 -26.45 -17.62
CA ASP A 695 -11.78 -27.83 -17.17
C ASP A 695 -10.51 -28.35 -16.50
N TYR A 696 -10.67 -29.15 -15.43
CA TYR A 696 -9.61 -29.57 -14.52
C TYR A 696 -9.55 -31.09 -14.48
N LYS A 697 -8.42 -31.67 -14.89
CA LYS A 697 -8.23 -33.12 -15.04
C LYS A 697 -6.89 -33.60 -14.48
N ASN A 698 -6.78 -34.92 -14.34
CA ASN A 698 -5.51 -35.62 -14.08
C ASN A 698 -4.73 -35.13 -12.84
N LEU A 699 -5.43 -34.73 -11.76
CA LEU A 699 -4.79 -34.42 -10.47
C LEU A 699 -3.90 -35.60 -10.02
N LYS A 700 -2.61 -35.33 -9.86
CA LYS A 700 -1.58 -36.28 -9.44
C LYS A 700 -0.87 -35.73 -8.21
N ILE A 701 -0.59 -36.61 -7.25
CA ILE A 701 0.36 -36.39 -6.18
C ILE A 701 1.50 -37.38 -6.42
N SER A 702 2.76 -36.95 -6.35
CA SER A 702 3.88 -37.76 -6.83
C SER A 702 4.10 -39.08 -6.07
N LYS A 703 3.58 -39.19 -4.84
CA LYS A 703 3.56 -40.41 -4.01
C LYS A 703 2.29 -40.46 -3.17
N ALA A 704 1.93 -41.65 -2.69
CA ALA A 704 0.86 -41.84 -1.70
C ALA A 704 1.31 -41.53 -0.26
N SER A 705 2.62 -41.64 0.04
CA SER A 705 3.17 -41.25 1.35
C SER A 705 4.58 -40.69 1.24
N PHE A 706 4.92 -39.76 2.14
CA PHE A 706 6.16 -38.99 2.19
C PHE A 706 6.76 -39.02 3.61
N GLN A 707 8.07 -38.80 3.74
CA GLN A 707 8.71 -38.53 5.04
C GLN A 707 8.63 -37.04 5.39
N LYS A 708 8.66 -36.68 6.68
CA LYS A 708 8.82 -35.27 7.09
C LYS A 708 10.09 -34.64 6.50
N GLY A 709 9.94 -33.42 5.96
CA GLY A 709 10.99 -32.71 5.22
C GLY A 709 11.16 -33.13 3.76
N GLU A 710 10.45 -34.18 3.30
CA GLU A 710 10.39 -34.51 1.87
C GLU A 710 9.48 -33.52 1.13
N LYS A 711 9.80 -33.23 -0.14
CA LYS A 711 8.96 -32.40 -1.01
C LYS A 711 7.79 -33.20 -1.56
N ILE A 712 6.60 -32.61 -1.54
CA ILE A 712 5.39 -33.16 -2.14
C ILE A 712 5.11 -32.39 -3.42
N GLU A 713 5.28 -33.06 -4.56
CA GLU A 713 4.95 -32.47 -5.86
C GLU A 713 3.51 -32.88 -6.23
N VAL A 714 2.69 -31.88 -6.53
CA VAL A 714 1.27 -31.99 -6.90
C VAL A 714 1.08 -31.36 -8.26
N SER A 715 0.35 -32.01 -9.18
CA SER A 715 0.07 -31.43 -10.50
C SER A 715 -1.34 -31.70 -11.00
N VAL A 716 -1.84 -30.80 -11.85
CA VAL A 716 -3.18 -30.88 -12.46
C VAL A 716 -3.12 -30.37 -13.89
N ASP A 717 -3.86 -30.98 -14.80
CA ASP A 717 -4.01 -30.50 -16.18
C ASP A 717 -5.24 -29.58 -16.24
N VAL A 718 -5.04 -28.34 -16.68
CA VAL A 718 -6.11 -27.35 -16.86
C VAL A 718 -6.26 -27.01 -18.34
N THR A 719 -7.49 -27.06 -18.86
CA THR A 719 -7.81 -26.86 -20.27
C THR A 719 -8.81 -25.72 -20.45
N ASN A 720 -8.53 -24.77 -21.34
CA ASN A 720 -9.51 -23.78 -21.77
C ASN A 720 -10.49 -24.42 -22.77
N THR A 721 -11.72 -24.68 -22.32
CA THR A 721 -12.76 -25.42 -23.06
C THR A 721 -13.78 -24.52 -23.75
N GLY A 722 -13.74 -23.21 -23.51
CA GLY A 722 -14.72 -22.27 -24.03
C GLY A 722 -14.37 -21.70 -25.41
N ASN A 723 -14.79 -20.44 -25.66
CA ASN A 723 -14.69 -19.81 -26.97
C ASN A 723 -13.70 -18.64 -27.07
N PHE A 724 -13.08 -18.22 -25.95
CA PHE A 724 -12.16 -17.09 -25.88
C PHE A 724 -10.83 -17.52 -25.27
N ASP A 725 -9.75 -16.83 -25.61
CA ASP A 725 -8.52 -16.88 -24.83
C ASP A 725 -8.78 -16.24 -23.44
N GLY A 726 -8.12 -16.73 -22.39
CA GLY A 726 -8.41 -16.29 -21.02
C GLY A 726 -7.33 -16.62 -20.02
N LYS A 727 -7.50 -16.11 -18.79
CA LYS A 727 -6.62 -16.41 -17.65
C LYS A 727 -7.42 -17.08 -16.55
N GLU A 728 -6.79 -18.03 -15.88
CA GLU A 728 -7.35 -18.79 -14.78
C GLU A 728 -6.38 -18.80 -13.59
N ILE A 729 -6.94 -18.77 -12.38
CA ILE A 729 -6.17 -18.83 -11.13
C ILE A 729 -6.44 -20.18 -10.48
N VAL A 730 -5.50 -21.09 -10.69
CA VAL A 730 -5.53 -22.47 -10.21
C VAL A 730 -5.12 -22.46 -8.74
N GLN A 731 -6.01 -22.89 -7.85
CA GLN A 731 -5.86 -22.73 -6.40
C GLN A 731 -5.69 -24.10 -5.73
N LEU A 732 -4.61 -24.26 -4.96
CA LEU A 732 -4.34 -25.45 -4.14
C LEU A 732 -4.63 -25.17 -2.67
N TYR A 733 -5.47 -26.03 -2.10
CA TYR A 733 -5.80 -26.07 -0.69
C TYR A 733 -5.37 -27.40 -0.06
N ILE A 734 -4.95 -27.35 1.21
CA ILE A 734 -4.78 -28.55 2.04
C ILE A 734 -5.82 -28.56 3.16
N ASN A 735 -6.10 -29.75 3.68
CA ASN A 735 -6.71 -29.93 5.00
C ASN A 735 -5.93 -31.01 5.76
N ASP A 736 -5.60 -30.70 7.00
CA ASP A 736 -5.09 -31.65 7.99
C ASP A 736 -6.29 -32.08 8.88
N PRO A 737 -6.86 -33.29 8.68
CA PRO A 737 -8.03 -33.75 9.40
C PRO A 737 -7.76 -34.22 10.84
N VAL A 738 -6.50 -34.49 11.24
CA VAL A 738 -6.18 -35.10 12.54
C VAL A 738 -4.84 -34.57 13.07
N ALA A 739 -4.94 -33.55 13.93
CA ALA A 739 -3.80 -32.90 14.58
C ALA A 739 -4.07 -32.63 16.07
N SER A 740 -3.02 -32.27 16.81
CA SER A 740 -3.06 -31.93 18.24
C SER A 740 -3.91 -30.69 18.58
N ILE A 741 -4.19 -29.85 17.58
CA ILE A 741 -5.16 -28.75 17.64
C ILE A 741 -6.06 -28.87 16.42
N ALA A 742 -7.37 -28.66 16.58
CA ALA A 742 -8.32 -28.66 15.46
C ALA A 742 -7.86 -27.69 14.34
N ARG A 743 -7.93 -28.16 13.09
CA ARG A 743 -7.48 -27.42 11.91
C ARG A 743 -8.66 -26.97 11.04
N PRO A 744 -8.49 -25.96 10.16
CA PRO A 744 -9.51 -25.57 9.20
C PRO A 744 -9.91 -26.71 8.24
N VAL A 745 -11.16 -26.68 7.75
CA VAL A 745 -11.66 -27.62 6.75
C VAL A 745 -10.94 -27.53 5.39
N LYS A 746 -10.22 -26.43 5.16
CA LYS A 746 -9.27 -26.19 4.07
C LYS A 746 -8.45 -24.92 4.35
N GLU A 747 -7.20 -24.87 3.89
CA GLU A 747 -6.31 -23.71 3.90
C GLU A 747 -5.60 -23.60 2.54
N LEU A 748 -5.53 -22.40 1.95
CA LEU A 748 -4.79 -22.13 0.72
C LEU A 748 -3.28 -22.28 0.99
N LYS A 749 -2.56 -23.02 0.13
CA LYS A 749 -1.11 -23.22 0.23
C LYS A 749 -0.36 -23.07 -1.10
N GLY A 750 -1.08 -22.81 -2.19
CA GLY A 750 -0.50 -22.47 -3.49
C GLY A 750 -1.56 -21.90 -4.42
N PHE A 751 -1.13 -21.04 -5.34
CA PHE A 751 -1.94 -20.64 -6.49
C PHE A 751 -1.04 -20.30 -7.67
N GLU A 752 -1.53 -20.51 -8.89
CA GLU A 752 -0.82 -20.17 -10.13
C GLU A 752 -1.78 -19.48 -11.11
N LEU A 753 -1.37 -18.32 -11.62
CA LEU A 753 -2.09 -17.55 -12.63
C LEU A 753 -1.63 -18.00 -14.02
N VAL A 754 -2.47 -18.75 -14.73
CA VAL A 754 -2.17 -19.30 -16.06
C VAL A 754 -3.02 -18.66 -17.15
N GLU A 755 -2.37 -18.16 -18.19
CA GLU A 755 -3.01 -17.74 -19.44
C GLU A 755 -3.12 -18.94 -20.38
N LEU A 756 -4.31 -19.21 -20.93
CA LEU A 756 -4.57 -20.30 -21.87
C LEU A 756 -5.36 -19.80 -23.09
N LYS A 757 -4.86 -20.12 -24.28
CA LYS A 757 -5.60 -19.95 -25.53
C LYS A 757 -6.77 -20.91 -25.62
N LYS A 758 -7.76 -20.62 -26.47
CA LYS A 758 -8.88 -21.52 -26.77
C LYS A 758 -8.38 -22.93 -27.13
N GLY A 759 -8.81 -23.94 -26.37
CA GLY A 759 -8.41 -25.34 -26.57
C GLY A 759 -7.01 -25.70 -26.05
N GLU A 760 -6.25 -24.77 -25.49
CA GLU A 760 -4.94 -25.04 -24.89
C GLU A 760 -5.10 -25.77 -23.55
N THR A 761 -4.17 -26.70 -23.27
CA THR A 761 -4.05 -27.39 -21.97
C THR A 761 -2.68 -27.11 -21.38
N LYS A 762 -2.61 -26.84 -20.07
CA LYS A 762 -1.36 -26.67 -19.31
C LYS A 762 -1.39 -27.51 -18.04
N THR A 763 -0.28 -28.22 -17.79
CA THR A 763 -0.05 -28.90 -16.51
C THR A 763 0.50 -27.90 -15.50
N VAL A 764 -0.30 -27.52 -14.52
CA VAL A 764 0.12 -26.71 -13.37
C VAL A 764 0.76 -27.61 -12.31
N GLN A 765 1.78 -27.12 -11.63
CA GLN A 765 2.56 -27.88 -10.65
C GLN A 765 2.76 -27.05 -9.36
N PHE A 766 2.66 -27.71 -8.21
CA PHE A 766 2.84 -27.13 -6.89
C PHE A 766 3.78 -28.01 -6.06
N THR A 767 4.76 -27.39 -5.41
CA THR A 767 5.62 -28.05 -4.41
C THR A 767 5.17 -27.66 -3.01
N LEU A 768 4.78 -28.62 -2.17
CA LEU A 768 4.52 -28.41 -0.75
C LEU A 768 5.73 -28.85 0.08
N THR A 769 6.02 -28.11 1.15
CA THR A 769 7.07 -28.39 2.13
C THR A 769 6.52 -28.34 3.55
N ASN A 770 7.38 -28.62 4.55
CA ASN A 770 7.06 -28.45 5.96
C ASN A 770 6.44 -27.07 6.31
N ASN A 771 6.75 -26.01 5.57
CA ASN A 771 6.17 -24.67 5.78
C ASN A 771 4.67 -24.62 5.45
N GLU A 772 4.25 -25.32 4.39
CA GLU A 772 2.86 -25.36 3.95
C GLU A 772 2.04 -26.34 4.79
N LEU A 773 2.63 -27.47 5.19
CA LEU A 773 1.96 -28.51 5.98
C LEU A 773 1.81 -28.15 7.46
N GLY A 774 2.76 -27.38 8.00
CA GLY A 774 2.84 -27.11 9.44
C GLY A 774 1.91 -26.01 9.94
N PHE A 775 1.78 -25.93 11.27
CA PHE A 775 0.98 -24.96 11.99
C PHE A 775 1.60 -24.61 13.34
N TYR A 776 1.13 -23.54 13.98
CA TYR A 776 1.58 -23.09 15.30
C TYR A 776 0.64 -23.53 16.42
N ASP A 777 1.20 -23.95 17.55
CA ASP A 777 0.45 -24.21 18.77
C ASP A 777 0.11 -22.94 19.57
N ASN A 778 -0.59 -23.08 20.71
CA ASN A 778 -0.90 -21.95 21.60
C ASN A 778 0.33 -21.35 22.33
N ASN A 779 1.51 -21.97 22.21
CA ASN A 779 2.78 -21.49 22.74
C ASN A 779 3.63 -20.78 21.68
N GLY A 780 3.15 -20.69 20.42
CA GLY A 780 3.93 -20.15 19.29
C GLY A 780 4.99 -21.12 18.74
N LYS A 781 4.92 -22.41 19.09
CA LYS A 781 5.80 -23.44 18.54
C LYS A 781 5.25 -23.94 17.20
N PHE A 782 6.08 -23.91 16.16
CA PHE A 782 5.76 -24.52 14.87
C PHE A 782 5.84 -26.05 14.95
N LEU A 783 4.83 -26.72 14.40
CA LEU A 783 4.65 -28.17 14.41
C LEU A 783 4.41 -28.68 12.98
N VAL A 784 4.92 -29.88 12.69
CA VAL A 784 4.57 -30.68 11.51
C VAL A 784 4.28 -32.09 12.01
N GLU A 785 3.01 -32.48 11.99
CA GLU A 785 2.52 -33.73 12.58
C GLU A 785 2.44 -34.85 11.53
N SER A 786 2.42 -36.11 11.97
CA SER A 786 2.36 -37.27 11.05
C SER A 786 0.89 -37.69 10.91
N GLY A 787 0.41 -37.91 9.69
CA GLY A 787 -1.01 -38.20 9.45
C GLY A 787 -1.40 -38.19 7.97
N GLN A 788 -2.67 -38.46 7.69
CA GLN A 788 -3.25 -38.24 6.36
C GLN A 788 -3.47 -36.74 6.15
N PHE A 789 -3.04 -36.20 5.00
CA PHE A 789 -3.42 -34.86 4.53
C PHE A 789 -4.36 -35.00 3.32
N ASN A 790 -5.38 -34.15 3.29
CA ASN A 790 -6.29 -34.00 2.15
C ASN A 790 -5.83 -32.81 1.29
N ILE A 791 -5.96 -32.92 -0.04
CA ILE A 791 -5.66 -31.85 -1.00
C ILE A 791 -6.90 -31.59 -1.86
N MET A 792 -7.20 -30.32 -2.13
CA MET A 792 -8.09 -29.91 -3.21
C MET A 792 -7.35 -28.96 -4.17
N VAL A 793 -7.48 -29.18 -5.48
CA VAL A 793 -6.97 -28.23 -6.51
C VAL A 793 -8.12 -27.86 -7.44
N GLY A 794 -8.39 -26.56 -7.59
CA GLY A 794 -9.60 -26.09 -8.29
C GLY A 794 -9.61 -24.60 -8.63
N TRP A 795 -10.78 -24.11 -9.04
CA TRP A 795 -10.99 -22.75 -9.56
C TRP A 795 -11.59 -21.77 -8.55
N ASN A 796 -12.01 -22.27 -7.38
CA ASN A 796 -12.42 -21.54 -6.18
C ASN A 796 -12.34 -22.47 -4.95
N SER A 797 -12.58 -21.95 -3.73
CA SER A 797 -12.46 -22.73 -2.49
C SER A 797 -13.49 -23.85 -2.28
N ASN A 798 -14.57 -23.91 -3.06
CA ASN A 798 -15.61 -24.93 -3.00
C ASN A 798 -15.57 -25.94 -4.16
N ASN A 799 -14.90 -25.65 -5.27
CA ASN A 799 -14.94 -26.47 -6.49
C ASN A 799 -13.54 -26.84 -7.00
N GLY A 800 -13.18 -28.12 -6.88
CA GLY A 800 -11.92 -28.65 -7.38
C GLY A 800 -11.84 -30.19 -7.38
N LEU A 801 -10.78 -30.72 -7.98
CA LEU A 801 -10.40 -32.13 -7.84
C LEU A 801 -9.81 -32.36 -6.45
N ASN A 802 -10.06 -33.56 -5.90
CA ASN A 802 -9.62 -33.92 -4.54
C ASN A 802 -8.63 -35.10 -4.58
N GLY A 803 -7.64 -35.05 -3.69
CA GLY A 803 -6.63 -36.09 -3.50
C GLY A 803 -6.20 -36.19 -2.03
N LYS A 804 -5.33 -37.15 -1.72
CA LYS A 804 -4.78 -37.30 -0.37
C LYS A 804 -3.41 -37.99 -0.38
N PHE A 805 -2.63 -37.75 0.65
CA PHE A 805 -1.35 -38.43 0.92
C PHE A 805 -1.17 -38.64 2.43
N GLU A 806 -0.15 -39.39 2.82
CA GLU A 806 0.23 -39.65 4.21
C GLU A 806 1.63 -39.09 4.50
N LEU A 807 1.77 -38.28 5.55
CA LEU A 807 3.06 -37.79 6.05
C LEU A 807 3.52 -38.64 7.24
N LYS A 808 4.77 -39.10 7.19
CA LYS A 808 5.40 -39.96 8.20
C LYS A 808 6.46 -39.16 8.96
#